data_AF-A0A9K3L7M6-F1
#
_entry.id   AF-A0A9K3L7M6-F1
#
_cell.length_a   1.000
_cell.length_b   1.000
_cell.length_c   1.000
_cell.angle_alpha   90.00
_cell.angle_beta   90.00
_cell.angle_gamma   90.00
#
_symmetry.space_group_name_H-M   'P 1'
#
loop_
_entity.id
_entity.type
_entity.pdbx_description
1 polymer ?
#
loop_
_entity_poly.entity_id
_entity_poly.type
_entity_poly.pdbx_seq_one_letter_code
_entity_poly.pdbx_strand_id
1 'polypeptide(L)'
;MSSSTSDSPATTVPNFNGVEVAKTGGKGVVTASEKAAAQNLSLGAPRGRPTGGHYLTKGGIQVTANVAGIEFSKSPTSQEGSEAVIERLIEKLDSHKGVLFTSSYEFPGRYARWSLGFIDPPLEISGKANKCTIKALNDRGKVLLPAVEKAMQELKQQDILADVKVFQEKETPSDGTAAGAMVQIDVTVVPPPEVGTFNEEERSRQPSLFSVVRSLVDLFGYKNGDGQLGLYGAFGYDLTFSFEPIKLKQDRDPEQRDLLLYLPDSVYVIDSDKRDAWHVQYEFCVNQKSTQGMPRVGLEDGFEHFNEKNPKTEFVNRDTPKNEFATSVERAKREFAVGNLFEAVLSQTFREKLSAEQPPSKIFRRLRKRNPAPYGFFINLGEQEYLVGASPEMFVRCESIPENDYRPGALRVETCPISGTVARGADALEDALRIKSLMMNQKEESELTMCTDVDRNDKSRICEPGSVQVIGRRQIEMYSRLIHTVDHVEGYLREEFDALDAFLCHTWAVTVTGAPKTWAIQFVEDMERTPRCWYGGAVGLVGFDGSLNTGLTLRTVRIKNGIAEVRAGATLLYDSNPIAEELETELKASAIIDAVKRKGAEDDAVATGEEMQELPNKVGLGKTIILIDHEDSFVHTLGNYLRQTGASVKTLRSGPSALAAIEKLVQEGQKPDMVVLSPGPGNPTDFELSKSIDLVIKHKIPCFGVCLGLQGMVEHFGGKLGVLSYPMHGKPSEVALTRHGLAEESIFTGLPETFEVARYHSLHGIREFLPKELEVTALSEDGIVMGIQHTSLPFAAVQFHPESILTSPSHGMTILENTLRYLKYPEDDLAPKSGAKIVGQLEQLTFEELKEKCDNVGLSNTGSKSELVVRLALYTHKRTELLAGRLSLESMEDDEMEELASTLGLKVESDGHGDSVFEALKRSLLGS
;
A
#
# COMPACT_ATOMS: atom_id res chain seq x y z
N MET A 1 -29.78 54.75 60.64
CA MET A 1 -28.99 53.87 61.52
C MET A 1 -28.62 52.64 60.69
N SER A 2 -27.39 52.39 60.24
CA SER A 2 -26.11 53.09 60.33
C SER A 2 -25.17 52.52 59.25
N SER A 3 -24.76 53.41 58.31
CA SER A 3 -23.40 53.61 57.75
C SER A 3 -22.68 52.45 57.00
N SER A 4 -22.02 52.64 55.86
CA SER A 4 -21.52 53.86 55.18
C SER A 4 -20.85 53.52 53.83
N THR A 5 -20.94 54.47 52.87
CA THR A 5 -19.94 54.93 51.86
C THR A 5 -19.37 53.93 50.84
N SER A 6 -19.61 54.04 49.52
CA SER A 6 -19.24 55.07 48.51
C SER A 6 -17.75 55.15 48.14
N ASP A 7 -17.49 54.97 46.83
CA ASP A 7 -16.49 55.66 45.98
C ASP A 7 -15.64 54.74 45.08
N SER A 8 -15.75 54.98 43.77
CA SER A 8 -14.81 54.66 42.66
C SER A 8 -13.51 55.50 42.79
N PRO A 9 -12.37 55.32 42.06
CA PRO A 9 -12.20 54.82 40.67
C PRO A 9 -10.86 54.11 40.28
N ALA A 10 -10.73 53.79 38.98
CA ALA A 10 -9.53 53.79 38.11
C ALA A 10 -8.48 52.64 38.11
N THR A 11 -8.47 51.91 36.98
CA THR A 11 -7.35 51.38 36.17
C THR A 11 -6.15 50.70 36.84
N THR A 12 -5.94 49.41 36.53
CA THR A 12 -4.60 48.84 36.27
C THR A 12 -4.69 47.50 35.52
N VAL A 13 -3.71 47.27 34.66
CA VAL A 13 -3.50 46.20 33.66
C VAL A 13 -3.62 44.77 34.23
N PRO A 14 -4.17 43.76 33.51
CA PRO A 14 -4.19 42.38 34.02
C PRO A 14 -2.80 41.74 33.98
N ASN A 15 -2.39 41.24 35.14
CA ASN A 15 -1.18 40.46 35.36
C ASN A 15 -1.37 39.02 34.87
N PHE A 16 -0.58 38.59 33.86
CA PHE A 16 -0.61 37.27 33.23
C PHE A 16 0.14 36.18 34.03
N ASN A 17 -0.09 36.04 35.33
CA ASN A 17 0.47 34.92 36.09
C ASN A 17 -0.39 34.57 37.30
N GLY A 18 -1.09 33.44 37.23
CA GLY A 18 -1.73 32.82 38.40
C GLY A 18 -3.02 32.06 38.12
N VAL A 19 -2.98 31.03 37.27
CA VAL A 19 -3.95 29.93 37.35
C VAL A 19 -3.20 28.73 37.93
N GLU A 20 -3.36 28.50 39.23
CA GLU A 20 -2.95 27.25 39.86
C GLU A 20 -3.82 26.12 39.32
N VAL A 21 -3.24 25.27 38.48
CA VAL A 21 -3.84 24.01 38.07
C VAL A 21 -3.65 23.01 39.21
N ALA A 22 -4.74 22.57 39.82
CA ALA A 22 -4.72 21.53 40.84
C ALA A 22 -4.16 20.22 40.26
N LYS A 23 -2.92 19.89 40.61
CA LYS A 23 -2.32 18.55 40.41
C LYS A 23 -2.80 17.62 41.52
N THR A 24 -3.88 16.88 41.27
CA THR A 24 -4.13 15.62 41.96
C THR A 24 -4.25 14.51 40.92
N GLY A 25 -3.15 13.79 40.73
CA GLY A 25 -3.12 12.55 39.98
C GLY A 25 -3.95 11.49 40.70
N GLY A 26 -5.05 11.09 40.05
CA GLY A 26 -5.76 9.85 40.32
C GLY A 26 -5.40 8.83 39.24
N LYS A 27 -4.89 7.68 39.64
CA LYS A 27 -4.77 6.49 38.79
C LYS A 27 -6.14 6.19 38.18
N GLY A 28 -6.18 5.99 36.86
CA GLY A 28 -7.36 5.50 36.14
C GLY A 28 -8.14 6.57 35.36
N VAL A 29 -7.47 7.56 34.76
CA VAL A 29 -8.12 8.36 33.71
C VAL A 29 -8.18 7.50 32.46
N VAL A 30 -9.33 6.85 32.29
CA VAL A 30 -9.74 6.27 31.02
C VAL A 30 -9.62 7.38 29.98
N THR A 31 -8.71 7.25 29.02
CA THR A 31 -8.58 8.27 27.96
C THR A 31 -9.91 8.40 27.21
N ALA A 32 -10.18 9.54 26.56
CA ALA A 32 -11.35 9.66 25.70
C ALA A 32 -11.42 8.51 24.66
N SER A 33 -10.26 7.98 24.23
CA SER A 33 -10.18 6.81 23.35
C SER A 33 -10.56 5.49 24.05
N GLU A 34 -10.20 5.29 25.32
CA GLU A 34 -10.61 4.10 26.09
C GLU A 34 -12.11 4.16 26.47
N LYS A 35 -12.67 5.36 26.63
CA LYS A 35 -14.12 5.57 26.84
C LYS A 35 -14.91 5.34 25.55
N ALA A 36 -14.37 5.75 24.40
CA ALA A 36 -14.94 5.46 23.08
C ALA A 36 -14.90 3.94 22.76
N ALA A 37 -13.79 3.28 23.09
CA ALA A 37 -13.66 1.82 22.96
C ALA A 37 -14.63 1.05 23.88
N ALA A 38 -14.87 1.54 25.10
CA ALA A 38 -15.82 0.94 26.04
C ALA A 38 -17.30 1.15 25.66
N GLN A 39 -17.61 2.11 24.78
CA GLN A 39 -18.97 2.46 24.36
C GLN A 39 -19.37 1.90 22.99
N ASN A 40 -18.53 1.10 22.33
CA ASN A 40 -18.79 0.62 20.97
C ASN A 40 -19.14 1.75 19.97
N LEU A 41 -18.63 2.95 20.20
CA LEU A 41 -18.77 4.08 19.28
C LEU A 41 -17.74 3.90 18.16
N SER A 42 -18.04 2.96 17.27
CA SER A 42 -17.50 3.04 15.93
C SER A 42 -18.12 4.25 15.25
N LEU A 43 -17.27 5.17 14.79
CA LEU A 43 -17.71 6.35 14.08
C LEU A 43 -17.83 6.03 12.58
N GLY A 44 -18.91 6.50 11.96
CA GLY A 44 -19.20 6.25 10.55
C GLY A 44 -19.85 4.90 10.22
N ALA A 45 -19.93 3.96 11.17
CA ALA A 45 -20.81 2.78 11.01
C ALA A 45 -22.29 3.20 11.11
N PRO A 46 -23.20 2.44 10.48
CA PRO A 46 -24.63 2.61 10.74
C PRO A 46 -24.90 2.61 12.26
N ARG A 47 -25.52 3.70 12.75
CA ARG A 47 -25.65 4.08 14.18
C ARG A 47 -26.32 3.06 15.11
N GLY A 48 -26.84 1.98 14.53
CA GLY A 48 -27.47 0.88 15.24
C GLY A 48 -28.26 0.04 14.26
N ARG A 49 -28.84 -1.05 14.77
CA ARG A 49 -29.81 -1.84 14.03
C ARG A 49 -30.97 -0.93 13.58
N PRO A 50 -31.30 -0.90 12.27
CA PRO A 50 -32.50 -0.22 11.78
C PRO A 50 -33.72 -0.65 12.60
N THR A 51 -34.44 0.31 13.17
CA THR A 51 -35.57 0.02 14.08
C THR A 51 -36.87 -0.23 13.30
N GLY A 52 -36.94 0.27 12.06
CA GLY A 52 -38.17 0.28 11.28
C GLY A 52 -39.26 1.14 11.93
N GLY A 53 -40.49 0.98 11.44
CA GLY A 53 -41.69 1.62 11.99
C GLY A 53 -42.31 2.67 11.07
N HIS A 54 -43.22 3.46 11.63
CA HIS A 54 -43.95 4.49 10.90
C HIS A 54 -43.60 5.86 11.46
N TYR A 55 -43.22 6.79 10.58
CA TYR A 55 -42.91 8.16 10.97
C TYR A 55 -43.46 9.16 9.95
N LEU A 56 -43.78 10.35 10.44
CA LEU A 56 -44.22 11.48 9.64
C LEU A 56 -43.03 12.43 9.48
N THR A 57 -42.68 12.76 8.24
CA THR A 57 -41.62 13.74 7.97
C THR A 57 -42.10 15.16 8.29
N LYS A 58 -41.19 16.11 8.48
CA LYS A 58 -41.51 17.54 8.65
C LYS A 58 -42.34 18.06 7.46
N GLY A 59 -42.07 17.56 6.26
CA GLY A 59 -42.82 17.86 5.04
C GLY A 59 -44.21 17.21 4.91
N GLY A 60 -44.62 16.41 5.91
CA GLY A 60 -45.94 15.75 5.91
C GLY A 60 -46.01 14.47 5.08
N ILE A 61 -44.86 13.88 4.70
CA ILE A 61 -44.80 12.59 4.01
C ILE A 61 -44.90 11.48 5.05
N GLN A 62 -45.83 10.55 4.88
CA GLN A 62 -45.89 9.37 5.73
C GLN A 62 -44.91 8.34 5.20
N VAL A 63 -44.00 7.88 6.06
CA VAL A 63 -42.99 6.88 5.72
C VAL A 63 -43.17 5.65 6.59
N THR A 64 -43.15 4.47 5.97
CA THR A 64 -43.13 3.18 6.65
C THR A 64 -41.84 2.46 6.30
N ALA A 65 -41.00 2.21 7.30
CA ALA A 65 -39.76 1.46 7.17
C ALA A 65 -39.97 0.01 7.64
N ASN A 66 -39.78 -0.95 6.73
CA ASN A 66 -39.82 -2.38 7.01
C ASN A 66 -38.38 -2.90 7.06
N VAL A 67 -38.02 -3.59 8.15
CA VAL A 67 -36.66 -4.11 8.36
C VAL A 67 -36.70 -5.62 8.39
N ALA A 68 -36.00 -6.26 7.45
CA ALA A 68 -35.78 -7.70 7.41
C ALA A 68 -34.32 -8.02 7.80
N GLY A 69 -34.12 -9.07 8.61
CA GLY A 69 -32.78 -9.56 8.91
C GLY A 69 -32.21 -10.38 7.74
N ILE A 70 -30.90 -10.28 7.54
CA ILE A 70 -30.14 -11.06 6.56
C ILE A 70 -29.16 -11.95 7.34
N GLU A 71 -28.97 -13.19 6.90
CA GLU A 71 -27.97 -14.06 7.51
C GLU A 71 -26.56 -13.48 7.27
N PHE A 72 -25.83 -13.24 8.35
CA PHE A 72 -24.44 -12.81 8.23
C PHE A 72 -23.55 -14.00 7.82
N SER A 73 -22.97 -13.91 6.63
CA SER A 73 -22.07 -14.93 6.08
C SER A 73 -20.89 -14.27 5.38
N LYS A 74 -19.68 -14.75 5.69
CA LYS A 74 -18.43 -14.39 4.99
C LYS A 74 -18.17 -15.25 3.75
N SER A 75 -18.99 -16.29 3.52
CA SER A 75 -18.85 -17.17 2.36
C SER A 75 -19.86 -16.79 1.28
N PRO A 76 -19.45 -16.66 0.01
CA PRO A 76 -20.38 -16.44 -1.09
C PRO A 76 -21.25 -17.67 -1.41
N THR A 77 -21.03 -18.81 -0.75
CA THR A 77 -21.78 -20.07 -1.00
C THR A 77 -23.22 -20.04 -0.49
N SER A 78 -23.52 -19.22 0.52
CA SER A 78 -24.90 -18.98 0.96
C SER A 78 -25.60 -18.03 -0.01
N GLN A 79 -26.57 -18.52 -0.80
CA GLN A 79 -27.29 -17.72 -1.81
C GLN A 79 -28.03 -16.49 -1.24
N GLU A 80 -28.26 -16.45 0.06
CA GLU A 80 -29.00 -15.38 0.75
C GLU A 80 -28.19 -14.62 1.83
N GLY A 81 -26.91 -14.96 2.01
CA GLY A 81 -26.07 -14.35 3.05
C GLY A 81 -25.55 -12.94 2.69
N SER A 82 -25.02 -12.23 3.69
CA SER A 82 -24.54 -10.84 3.56
C SER A 82 -23.52 -10.63 2.44
N GLU A 83 -22.54 -11.53 2.24
CA GLU A 83 -21.57 -11.38 1.13
C GLU A 83 -22.23 -11.60 -0.24
N ALA A 84 -23.19 -12.52 -0.36
CA ALA A 84 -23.93 -12.74 -1.60
C ALA A 84 -24.79 -11.51 -1.97
N VAL A 85 -25.32 -10.78 -0.98
CA VAL A 85 -26.01 -9.50 -1.20
C VAL A 85 -25.04 -8.46 -1.78
N ILE A 86 -23.84 -8.32 -1.20
CA ILE A 86 -22.82 -7.39 -1.71
C ILE A 86 -22.44 -7.75 -3.14
N GLU A 87 -22.17 -9.01 -3.44
CA GLU A 87 -21.82 -9.44 -4.81
C GLU A 87 -22.95 -9.20 -5.80
N ARG A 88 -24.22 -9.44 -5.43
CA ARG A 88 -25.37 -9.09 -6.28
C ARG A 88 -25.46 -7.60 -6.55
N LEU A 89 -25.20 -6.74 -5.56
CA LEU A 89 -25.16 -5.29 -5.76
C LEU A 89 -24.03 -4.90 -6.71
N ILE A 90 -22.84 -5.48 -6.54
CA ILE A 90 -21.69 -5.24 -7.43
C ILE A 90 -22.02 -5.63 -8.88
N GLU A 91 -22.70 -6.76 -9.11
CA GLU A 91 -23.11 -7.16 -10.46
C GLU A 91 -24.18 -6.24 -11.04
N LYS A 92 -25.21 -5.92 -10.24
CA LYS A 92 -26.34 -5.10 -10.68
C LYS A 92 -25.93 -3.66 -10.99
N LEU A 93 -24.94 -3.10 -10.30
CA LEU A 93 -24.48 -1.74 -10.52
C LEU A 93 -23.84 -1.52 -11.90
N ASP A 94 -23.44 -2.57 -12.63
CA ASP A 94 -23.01 -2.41 -14.03
C ASP A 94 -24.15 -1.93 -14.94
N SER A 95 -25.41 -2.27 -14.62
CA SER A 95 -26.58 -1.96 -15.46
C SER A 95 -27.70 -1.17 -14.77
N HIS A 96 -27.66 -1.00 -13.45
CA HIS A 96 -28.67 -0.29 -12.68
C HIS A 96 -28.06 0.90 -11.93
N LYS A 97 -28.77 2.04 -11.95
CA LYS A 97 -28.43 3.19 -11.12
C LYS A 97 -28.47 2.81 -9.64
N GLY A 98 -27.49 3.27 -8.88
CA GLY A 98 -27.38 2.91 -7.47
C GLY A 98 -26.01 3.20 -6.88
N VAL A 99 -25.86 2.81 -5.62
CA VAL A 99 -24.66 3.08 -4.81
C VAL A 99 -24.34 1.84 -3.99
N LEU A 100 -23.06 1.53 -3.87
CA LEU A 100 -22.48 0.66 -2.85
C LEU A 100 -21.33 1.39 -2.18
N PHE A 101 -21.48 1.69 -0.90
CA PHE A 101 -20.42 2.16 -0.01
C PHE A 101 -19.92 1.03 0.87
N THR A 102 -18.61 0.95 1.06
CA THR A 102 -17.97 -0.06 1.90
C THR A 102 -16.86 0.58 2.73
N SER A 103 -16.74 0.16 3.98
CA SER A 103 -15.58 0.42 4.81
C SER A 103 -14.95 -0.93 5.13
N SER A 104 -13.73 -1.15 4.64
CA SER A 104 -12.98 -2.41 4.84
C SER A 104 -11.84 -2.25 5.84
N TYR A 105 -11.71 -1.04 6.40
CA TYR A 105 -10.68 -0.67 7.34
C TYR A 105 -11.29 -0.47 8.74
N GLU A 106 -10.51 -0.78 9.75
CA GLU A 106 -10.91 -0.63 11.15
C GLU A 106 -9.82 0.17 11.84
N PHE A 107 -10.22 1.26 12.49
CA PHE A 107 -9.36 2.04 13.35
C PHE A 107 -10.14 2.40 14.61
N PRO A 108 -9.67 1.97 15.80
CA PRO A 108 -10.42 2.15 17.04
C PRO A 108 -10.90 3.59 17.26
N GLY A 109 -12.20 3.74 17.48
CA GLY A 109 -12.82 5.04 17.72
C GLY A 109 -12.88 5.97 16.50
N ARG A 110 -12.59 5.50 15.27
CA ARG A 110 -12.64 6.31 14.04
C ARG A 110 -13.35 5.63 12.87
N TYR A 111 -13.03 4.38 12.59
CA TYR A 111 -13.57 3.59 11.47
C TYR A 111 -13.96 2.18 11.93
N ALA A 112 -15.07 1.67 11.41
CA ALA A 112 -15.43 0.25 11.49
C ALA A 112 -15.70 -0.32 10.11
N ARG A 113 -15.79 -1.64 10.04
CA ARG A 113 -16.12 -2.35 8.82
C ARG A 113 -17.62 -2.49 8.63
N TRP A 114 -18.10 -1.94 7.53
CA TRP A 114 -19.51 -2.00 7.16
C TRP A 114 -19.67 -1.88 5.64
N SER A 115 -20.84 -2.26 5.13
CA SER A 115 -21.23 -2.06 3.75
C SER A 115 -22.68 -1.57 3.70
N LEU A 116 -22.96 -0.59 2.85
CA LEU A 116 -24.29 -0.05 2.61
C LEU A 116 -24.51 0.09 1.11
N GLY A 117 -25.65 -0.38 0.59
CA GLY A 117 -25.94 -0.18 -0.82
C GLY A 117 -27.37 -0.44 -1.26
N PHE A 118 -27.67 0.02 -2.47
CA PHE A 118 -28.98 -0.09 -3.11
C PHE A 118 -28.85 0.04 -4.63
N ILE A 119 -29.90 -0.37 -5.32
CA ILE A 119 -30.12 -0.18 -6.76
C ILE A 119 -31.55 0.31 -6.99
N ASP A 120 -31.81 0.86 -8.17
CA ASP A 120 -33.12 1.33 -8.62
C ASP A 120 -33.81 2.37 -7.70
N PRO A 121 -33.08 3.44 -7.29
CA PRO A 121 -33.64 4.47 -6.42
C PRO A 121 -34.83 5.20 -7.08
N PRO A 122 -35.88 5.59 -6.34
CA PRO A 122 -37.00 6.35 -6.89
C PRO A 122 -36.68 7.71 -7.48
N LEU A 123 -35.77 8.48 -6.87
CA LEU A 123 -35.44 9.83 -7.30
C LEU A 123 -33.93 10.00 -7.52
N GLU A 124 -33.60 10.80 -8.53
CA GLU A 124 -32.27 11.35 -8.81
C GLU A 124 -32.31 12.87 -8.70
N ILE A 125 -31.32 13.44 -8.02
CA ILE A 125 -31.10 14.88 -7.90
C ILE A 125 -29.74 15.16 -8.52
N SER A 126 -29.75 15.78 -9.69
CA SER A 126 -28.54 16.11 -10.44
C SER A 126 -28.40 17.63 -10.57
N GLY A 127 -27.19 18.16 -10.53
CA GLY A 127 -26.95 19.60 -10.63
C GLY A 127 -25.66 19.94 -11.34
N LYS A 128 -25.66 21.11 -11.98
CA LYS A 128 -24.49 21.72 -12.62
C LYS A 128 -24.57 23.23 -12.49
N ALA A 129 -23.51 23.86 -11.98
CA ALA A 129 -23.50 25.28 -11.66
C ALA A 129 -24.78 25.69 -10.88
N ASN A 130 -25.63 26.55 -11.44
CA ASN A 130 -26.86 27.01 -10.79
C ASN A 130 -28.14 26.26 -11.23
N LYS A 131 -28.02 25.19 -12.03
CA LYS A 131 -29.18 24.41 -12.50
C LYS A 131 -29.23 23.07 -11.78
N CYS A 132 -30.43 22.67 -11.38
CA CYS A 132 -30.67 21.37 -10.76
C CYS A 132 -31.90 20.70 -11.38
N THR A 133 -31.82 19.39 -11.56
CA THR A 133 -32.89 18.54 -12.07
C THR A 133 -33.20 17.47 -11.03
N ILE A 134 -34.48 17.35 -10.67
CA ILE A 134 -35.00 16.28 -9.80
C ILE A 134 -35.89 15.37 -10.64
N LYS A 135 -35.41 14.16 -10.90
CA LYS A 135 -36.03 13.20 -11.83
C LYS A 135 -36.62 12.01 -11.09
N ALA A 136 -37.85 11.64 -11.43
CA ALA A 136 -38.40 10.34 -11.05
C ALA A 136 -37.84 9.25 -11.97
N LEU A 137 -37.16 8.27 -11.38
CA LEU A 137 -36.55 7.15 -12.11
C LEU A 137 -37.50 5.96 -12.30
N ASN A 138 -38.56 5.89 -11.50
CA ASN A 138 -39.60 4.87 -11.58
C ASN A 138 -40.95 5.44 -11.09
N ASP A 139 -42.03 4.64 -11.14
CA ASP A 139 -43.37 5.08 -10.74
C ASP A 139 -43.47 5.47 -9.26
N ARG A 140 -42.61 4.92 -8.41
CA ARG A 140 -42.54 5.26 -6.98
C ARG A 140 -42.00 6.68 -6.80
N GLY A 141 -41.02 7.09 -7.61
CA GLY A 141 -40.53 8.46 -7.65
C GLY A 141 -41.62 9.47 -8.03
N LYS A 142 -42.52 9.11 -8.95
CA LYS A 142 -43.64 9.98 -9.38
C LYS A 142 -44.62 10.28 -8.25
N VAL A 143 -44.74 9.39 -7.25
CA VAL A 143 -45.56 9.64 -6.05
C VAL A 143 -44.96 10.75 -5.17
N LEU A 144 -43.63 10.89 -5.16
CA LEU A 144 -42.91 11.86 -4.33
C LEU A 144 -42.84 13.25 -4.96
N LEU A 145 -42.81 13.34 -6.29
CA LEU A 145 -42.62 14.62 -7.01
C LEU A 145 -43.60 15.74 -6.62
N PRO A 146 -44.91 15.51 -6.34
CA PRO A 146 -45.79 16.59 -5.90
C PRO A 146 -45.36 17.27 -4.60
N ALA A 147 -44.79 16.52 -3.65
CA ALA A 147 -44.26 17.09 -2.42
C ALA A 147 -42.95 17.87 -2.67
N VAL A 148 -42.10 17.34 -3.55
CA VAL A 148 -40.86 18.00 -3.97
C VAL A 148 -41.17 19.30 -4.72
N GLU A 149 -42.10 19.28 -5.66
CA GLU A 149 -42.54 20.45 -6.41
C GLU A 149 -43.01 21.56 -5.46
N LYS A 150 -43.84 21.21 -4.47
CA LYS A 150 -44.30 22.16 -3.46
C LYS A 150 -43.12 22.80 -2.72
N ALA A 151 -42.14 22.00 -2.28
CA ALA A 151 -40.94 22.51 -1.60
C ALA A 151 -40.10 23.44 -2.51
N MET A 152 -39.96 23.10 -3.80
CA MET A 152 -39.27 23.96 -4.77
C MET A 152 -40.03 25.27 -5.02
N GLN A 153 -41.37 25.23 -5.08
CA GLN A 153 -42.18 26.44 -5.19
C GLN A 153 -42.07 27.34 -3.94
N GLU A 154 -41.92 26.75 -2.76
CA GLU A 154 -41.65 27.50 -1.52
C GLU A 154 -40.27 28.20 -1.58
N LEU A 155 -39.22 27.54 -2.07
CA LEU A 155 -37.92 28.19 -2.30
C LEU A 155 -37.99 29.31 -3.35
N LYS A 156 -38.81 29.15 -4.39
CA LYS A 156 -39.06 30.22 -5.37
C LYS A 156 -39.74 31.43 -4.74
N GLN A 157 -40.68 31.22 -3.81
CA GLN A 157 -41.33 32.32 -3.06
C GLN A 157 -40.39 33.02 -2.08
N GLN A 158 -39.30 32.37 -1.69
CA GLN A 158 -38.24 32.94 -0.85
C GLN A 158 -37.11 33.60 -1.66
N ASP A 159 -37.29 33.76 -2.98
CA ASP A 159 -36.30 34.34 -3.90
C ASP A 159 -34.97 33.57 -3.96
N ILE A 160 -34.96 32.29 -3.57
CA ILE A 160 -33.78 31.40 -3.66
C ILE A 160 -33.70 30.74 -5.05
N LEU A 161 -34.85 30.46 -5.66
CA LEU A 161 -34.94 29.92 -7.02
C LEU A 161 -35.48 30.98 -7.97
N ALA A 162 -34.80 31.19 -9.09
CA ALA A 162 -35.28 32.03 -10.19
C ALA A 162 -36.43 31.34 -10.94
N ASP A 163 -36.35 30.01 -11.09
CA ASP A 163 -37.33 29.26 -11.87
C ASP A 163 -37.54 27.83 -11.36
N VAL A 164 -38.75 27.32 -11.60
CA VAL A 164 -39.19 25.95 -11.29
C VAL A 164 -40.09 25.50 -12.44
N LYS A 165 -39.66 24.49 -13.19
CA LYS A 165 -40.37 23.94 -14.35
C LYS A 165 -40.60 22.45 -14.18
N VAL A 166 -41.82 22.00 -14.42
CA VAL A 166 -42.18 20.58 -14.40
C VAL A 166 -42.33 20.09 -15.83
N PHE A 167 -41.61 19.02 -16.17
CA PHE A 167 -41.67 18.37 -17.46
C PHE A 167 -42.30 16.99 -17.35
N GLN A 168 -43.14 16.66 -18.33
CA GLN A 168 -43.74 15.35 -18.50
C GLN A 168 -43.59 14.95 -19.96
N GLU A 169 -42.62 14.09 -20.27
CA GLU A 169 -42.44 13.54 -21.61
C GLU A 169 -42.90 12.08 -21.66
N LYS A 170 -43.54 11.69 -22.76
CA LYS A 170 -43.80 10.27 -23.03
C LYS A 170 -42.51 9.67 -23.60
N GLU A 171 -41.84 8.79 -22.88
CA GLU A 171 -40.76 8.01 -23.46
C GLU A 171 -41.33 7.06 -24.51
N THR A 172 -40.88 7.20 -25.76
CA THR A 172 -40.96 6.14 -26.78
C THR A 172 -39.60 5.46 -26.82
N PRO A 173 -39.45 4.25 -26.25
CA PRO A 173 -38.19 3.55 -26.29
C PRO A 173 -37.93 2.99 -27.70
N SER A 174 -36.65 2.83 -28.05
CA SER A 174 -36.16 2.40 -29.37
C SER A 174 -36.62 0.99 -29.80
N ASP A 175 -37.13 0.21 -28.86
CA ASP A 175 -37.50 -1.20 -28.93
C ASP A 175 -39.03 -1.45 -28.85
N GLY A 176 -39.85 -0.39 -28.74
CA GLY A 176 -41.31 -0.48 -28.85
C GLY A 176 -42.03 -1.09 -27.64
N THR A 177 -41.37 -1.27 -26.51
CA THR A 177 -42.01 -1.58 -25.22
C THR A 177 -42.64 -0.31 -24.63
N ALA A 178 -43.74 -0.41 -23.89
CA ALA A 178 -44.39 0.79 -23.33
C ALA A 178 -43.60 1.31 -22.12
N ALA A 179 -42.72 2.30 -22.32
CA ALA A 179 -42.11 3.04 -21.22
C ALA A 179 -43.09 4.07 -20.62
N GLY A 180 -43.10 4.22 -19.31
CA GLY A 180 -43.92 5.21 -18.61
C GLY A 180 -43.48 6.64 -18.92
N ALA A 181 -44.35 7.63 -18.73
CA ALA A 181 -43.97 9.04 -18.90
C ALA A 181 -42.85 9.44 -17.93
N MET A 182 -41.76 10.00 -18.44
CA MET A 182 -40.67 10.58 -17.66
C MET A 182 -41.16 11.89 -17.05
N VAL A 183 -40.97 12.04 -15.73
CA VAL A 183 -41.38 13.25 -15.00
C VAL A 183 -40.16 13.81 -14.27
N GLN A 184 -39.86 15.08 -14.51
CA GLN A 184 -38.76 15.79 -13.85
C GLN A 184 -39.15 17.22 -13.46
N ILE A 185 -38.45 17.75 -12.47
CA ILE A 185 -38.54 19.13 -12.02
C ILE A 185 -37.17 19.77 -12.25
N ASP A 186 -37.11 20.76 -13.14
CA ASP A 186 -35.91 21.56 -13.34
C ASP A 186 -36.05 22.87 -12.59
N VAL A 187 -35.02 23.18 -11.80
CA VAL A 187 -34.94 24.42 -11.04
C VAL A 187 -33.67 25.18 -11.40
N THR A 188 -33.77 26.50 -11.35
CA THR A 188 -32.63 27.40 -11.53
C THR A 188 -32.47 28.22 -10.26
N VAL A 189 -31.33 28.08 -9.61
CA VAL A 189 -30.96 28.84 -8.42
C VAL A 189 -30.59 30.26 -8.83
N VAL A 190 -30.99 31.25 -8.03
CA VAL A 190 -30.56 32.64 -8.26
C VAL A 190 -29.03 32.75 -8.13
N PRO A 191 -28.38 33.67 -8.86
CA PRO A 191 -26.96 33.93 -8.67
C PRO A 191 -26.64 34.25 -7.21
N PRO A 192 -25.47 33.86 -6.69
CA PRO A 192 -25.06 34.24 -5.35
C PRO A 192 -25.01 35.78 -5.23
N PRO A 193 -25.27 36.32 -4.03
CA PRO A 193 -25.17 37.75 -3.78
C PRO A 193 -23.72 38.25 -3.98
N GLU A 194 -23.57 39.56 -4.18
CA GLU A 194 -22.24 40.17 -4.37
C GLU A 194 -21.35 39.96 -3.13
N VAL A 195 -20.07 39.65 -3.34
CA VAL A 195 -19.11 39.45 -2.24
C VAL A 195 -19.06 40.69 -1.34
N GLY A 196 -19.10 40.48 -0.02
CA GLY A 196 -19.10 41.56 0.97
C GLY A 196 -20.50 42.08 1.33
N THR A 197 -21.57 41.51 0.76
CA THR A 197 -22.97 41.83 1.14
C THR A 197 -23.57 40.92 2.21
N PHE A 198 -22.85 39.88 2.63
CA PHE A 198 -23.22 38.92 3.66
C PHE A 198 -22.02 38.67 4.60
N ASN A 199 -22.28 38.18 5.81
CA ASN A 199 -21.19 37.84 6.74
C ASN A 199 -20.47 36.57 6.26
N GLU A 200 -19.15 36.50 6.41
CA GLU A 200 -18.41 35.32 5.95
C GLU A 200 -18.94 34.05 6.58
N GLU A 201 -19.29 34.01 7.87
CA GLU A 201 -19.94 32.87 8.54
C GLU A 201 -21.18 32.33 7.80
N GLU A 202 -21.93 33.17 7.10
CA GLU A 202 -23.15 32.83 6.36
C GLU A 202 -22.89 32.44 4.89
N ARG A 203 -21.64 32.45 4.42
CA ARG A 203 -21.29 32.09 3.01
C ARG A 203 -21.86 30.75 2.55
N SER A 204 -21.94 29.74 3.43
CA SER A 204 -22.52 28.44 3.08
C SER A 204 -24.04 28.51 2.85
N ARG A 205 -24.72 29.52 3.38
CA ARG A 205 -26.18 29.72 3.30
C ARG A 205 -26.62 30.47 2.05
N GLN A 206 -25.68 30.99 1.24
CA GLN A 206 -26.05 31.65 -0.01
C GLN A 206 -26.81 30.71 -0.96
N PRO A 207 -27.69 31.24 -1.82
CA PRO A 207 -28.38 30.45 -2.84
C PRO A 207 -27.41 29.62 -3.67
N SER A 208 -27.61 28.31 -3.63
CA SER A 208 -26.76 27.33 -4.34
C SER A 208 -27.52 26.02 -4.55
N LEU A 209 -26.91 25.03 -5.23
CA LEU A 209 -27.45 23.67 -5.30
C LEU A 209 -27.74 23.08 -3.90
N PHE A 210 -26.96 23.48 -2.89
CA PHE A 210 -27.17 23.04 -1.51
C PHE A 210 -28.42 23.64 -0.86
N SER A 211 -28.99 24.73 -1.40
CA SER A 211 -30.31 25.22 -0.97
C SER A 211 -31.42 24.22 -1.36
N VAL A 212 -31.31 23.62 -2.54
CA VAL A 212 -32.21 22.53 -2.98
C VAL A 212 -32.03 21.30 -2.10
N VAL A 213 -30.77 20.89 -1.84
CA VAL A 213 -30.47 19.74 -0.98
C VAL A 213 -31.00 19.97 0.44
N ARG A 214 -30.78 21.16 1.05
CA ARG A 214 -31.33 21.51 2.37
C ARG A 214 -32.86 21.41 2.40
N SER A 215 -33.54 21.94 1.39
CA SER A 215 -35.01 21.86 1.29
C SER A 215 -35.51 20.42 1.22
N LEU A 216 -34.79 19.53 0.53
CA LEU A 216 -35.10 18.10 0.50
C LEU A 216 -34.83 17.43 1.86
N VAL A 217 -33.72 17.77 2.52
CA VAL A 217 -33.41 17.28 3.87
C VAL A 217 -34.51 17.69 4.85
N ASP A 218 -35.01 18.92 4.76
CA ASP A 218 -36.13 19.37 5.58
C ASP A 218 -37.45 18.69 5.20
N LEU A 219 -37.74 18.51 3.91
CA LEU A 219 -38.96 17.83 3.45
C LEU A 219 -39.07 16.40 4.00
N PHE A 220 -37.97 15.65 3.96
CA PHE A 220 -37.92 14.26 4.41
C PHE A 220 -37.45 14.09 5.87
N GLY A 221 -37.01 15.17 6.50
CA GLY A 221 -36.53 15.17 7.88
C GLY A 221 -37.57 14.62 8.86
N TYR A 222 -37.12 13.91 9.89
CA TYR A 222 -38.01 13.29 10.87
C TYR A 222 -37.43 13.42 12.29
N LYS A 223 -38.27 13.11 13.30
CA LYS A 223 -37.82 12.91 14.69
C LYS A 223 -37.91 11.43 15.02
N ASN A 224 -36.85 10.84 15.59
CA ASN A 224 -36.82 9.45 16.07
C ASN A 224 -37.21 8.40 14.99
N GLY A 225 -36.72 8.57 13.76
CA GLY A 225 -36.96 7.65 12.63
C GLY A 225 -35.73 6.79 12.28
N ASP A 226 -35.82 6.07 11.16
CA ASP A 226 -34.74 5.16 10.73
C ASP A 226 -33.53 5.91 10.17
N GLY A 227 -32.37 5.75 10.82
CA GLY A 227 -31.13 6.45 10.48
C GLY A 227 -30.52 6.14 9.11
N GLN A 228 -31.13 5.28 8.28
CA GLN A 228 -30.63 4.93 6.95
C GLN A 228 -31.37 5.66 5.82
N LEU A 229 -32.42 6.42 6.09
CA LEU A 229 -33.07 7.24 5.06
C LEU A 229 -32.33 8.56 4.86
N GLY A 230 -31.90 8.83 3.64
CA GLY A 230 -31.12 10.01 3.28
C GLY A 230 -30.86 10.12 1.78
N LEU A 231 -29.98 11.04 1.41
CA LEU A 231 -29.50 11.25 0.04
C LEU A 231 -28.09 10.68 -0.11
N TYR A 232 -27.86 9.88 -1.15
CA TYR A 232 -26.61 9.13 -1.35
C TYR A 232 -26.02 9.41 -2.72
N GLY A 233 -24.73 9.70 -2.81
CA GLY A 233 -24.11 9.86 -4.12
C GLY A 233 -22.77 10.60 -4.07
N ALA A 234 -22.58 11.51 -5.02
CA ALA A 234 -21.31 12.17 -5.29
C ALA A 234 -21.45 13.69 -5.41
N PHE A 235 -20.39 14.38 -5.02
CA PHE A 235 -20.20 15.82 -5.00
C PHE A 235 -18.93 16.13 -5.81
N GLY A 236 -19.07 16.85 -6.91
CA GLY A 236 -17.99 17.21 -7.82
C GLY A 236 -17.21 18.43 -7.35
N TYR A 237 -15.95 18.53 -7.78
CA TYR A 237 -15.02 19.59 -7.39
C TYR A 237 -15.55 21.00 -7.71
N ASP A 238 -16.21 21.15 -8.86
CA ASP A 238 -16.70 22.43 -9.36
C ASP A 238 -17.80 23.07 -8.49
N LEU A 239 -18.38 22.34 -7.52
CA LEU A 239 -19.29 22.90 -6.53
C LEU A 239 -18.67 24.09 -5.77
N THR A 240 -17.35 24.11 -5.59
CA THR A 240 -16.63 25.20 -4.92
C THR A 240 -16.79 26.54 -5.64
N PHE A 241 -16.97 26.55 -6.96
CA PHE A 241 -17.08 27.78 -7.76
C PHE A 241 -18.40 28.51 -7.56
N SER A 242 -19.37 27.87 -6.91
CA SER A 242 -20.57 28.57 -6.45
C SER A 242 -20.27 29.49 -5.27
N PHE A 243 -19.21 29.22 -4.49
CA PHE A 243 -18.89 29.88 -3.21
C PHE A 243 -17.59 30.69 -3.23
N GLU A 244 -16.71 30.42 -4.19
CA GLU A 244 -15.44 31.12 -4.36
C GLU A 244 -15.45 31.87 -5.70
N PRO A 245 -15.05 33.16 -5.75
CA PRO A 245 -15.04 33.97 -6.96
C PRO A 245 -13.83 33.61 -7.84
N ILE A 246 -13.86 32.42 -8.45
CA ILE A 246 -12.80 31.88 -9.30
C ILE A 246 -13.03 32.29 -10.76
N LYS A 247 -11.98 32.77 -11.41
CA LYS A 247 -12.00 33.04 -12.84
C LYS A 247 -11.79 31.73 -13.61
N LEU A 248 -12.88 31.20 -14.14
CA LEU A 248 -12.87 29.97 -14.93
C LEU A 248 -12.07 30.15 -16.23
N LYS A 249 -11.20 29.19 -16.52
CA LYS A 249 -10.33 29.13 -17.71
C LYS A 249 -10.50 27.83 -18.47
N GLN A 250 -10.82 26.73 -17.79
CA GLN A 250 -10.92 25.40 -18.38
C GLN A 250 -12.29 25.18 -19.05
N ASP A 251 -12.29 24.48 -20.17
CA ASP A 251 -13.53 24.09 -20.87
C ASP A 251 -14.19 22.92 -20.15
N ARG A 252 -15.47 23.09 -19.81
CA ARG A 252 -16.28 22.07 -19.12
C ARG A 252 -17.24 21.42 -20.10
N ASP A 253 -17.27 20.09 -20.09
CA ASP A 253 -18.21 19.30 -20.89
C ASP A 253 -19.66 19.71 -20.53
N PRO A 254 -20.52 20.06 -21.50
CA PRO A 254 -21.95 20.30 -21.27
C PRO A 254 -22.65 19.22 -20.45
N GLU A 255 -22.29 17.95 -20.63
CA GLU A 255 -22.85 16.77 -19.93
C GLU A 255 -22.23 16.55 -18.53
N GLN A 256 -21.21 17.33 -18.12
CA GLN A 256 -20.65 17.25 -16.75
C GLN A 256 -21.73 17.58 -15.70
N ARG A 257 -21.73 16.79 -14.62
CA ARG A 257 -22.56 17.00 -13.43
C ARG A 257 -21.64 17.32 -12.25
N ASP A 258 -22.02 18.31 -11.44
CA ASP A 258 -21.29 18.76 -10.25
C ASP A 258 -21.90 18.17 -8.97
N LEU A 259 -23.15 17.73 -9.02
CA LEU A 259 -23.85 17.08 -7.92
C LEU A 259 -24.69 15.94 -8.49
N LEU A 260 -24.64 14.75 -7.88
CA LEU A 260 -25.60 13.70 -8.15
C LEU A 260 -25.90 12.90 -6.89
N LEU A 261 -27.16 12.94 -6.45
CA LEU A 261 -27.65 12.26 -5.26
C LEU A 261 -28.91 11.44 -5.58
N TYR A 262 -29.01 10.27 -4.96
CA TYR A 262 -30.15 9.38 -5.03
C TYR A 262 -30.91 9.35 -3.72
N LEU A 263 -32.24 9.31 -3.81
CA LEU A 263 -33.11 8.93 -2.70
C LEU A 263 -33.48 7.45 -2.85
N PRO A 264 -32.95 6.53 -2.01
CA PRO A 264 -33.30 5.13 -2.07
C PRO A 264 -34.58 4.81 -1.30
N ASP A 265 -35.21 3.70 -1.65
CA ASP A 265 -36.36 3.12 -0.93
C ASP A 265 -36.17 1.66 -0.53
N SER A 266 -34.96 1.14 -0.72
CA SER A 266 -34.53 -0.21 -0.43
C SER A 266 -33.03 -0.21 -0.21
N VAL A 267 -32.58 -0.32 1.04
CA VAL A 267 -31.16 -0.21 1.44
C VAL A 267 -30.73 -1.48 2.15
N TYR A 268 -29.61 -2.06 1.72
CA TYR A 268 -28.93 -3.13 2.42
C TYR A 268 -27.87 -2.54 3.33
N VAL A 269 -27.85 -2.97 4.59
CA VAL A 269 -26.94 -2.48 5.63
C VAL A 269 -26.27 -3.68 6.28
N ILE A 270 -24.94 -3.73 6.22
CA ILE A 270 -24.14 -4.86 6.72
C ILE A 270 -23.10 -4.27 7.67
N ASP A 271 -23.19 -4.60 8.95
CA ASP A 271 -22.20 -4.26 9.97
C ASP A 271 -21.30 -5.48 10.18
N SER A 272 -20.10 -5.43 9.59
CA SER A 272 -19.18 -6.58 9.59
C SER A 272 -18.51 -6.80 10.94
N ASP A 273 -18.39 -5.75 11.74
CA ASP A 273 -17.79 -5.82 13.07
C ASP A 273 -18.77 -6.40 14.07
N LYS A 274 -20.05 -6.00 14.01
CA LYS A 274 -21.13 -6.59 14.83
C LYS A 274 -21.67 -7.91 14.28
N ARG A 275 -21.28 -8.29 13.06
CA ARG A 275 -21.77 -9.47 12.34
C ARG A 275 -23.29 -9.49 12.19
N ASP A 276 -23.84 -8.33 11.83
CA ASP A 276 -25.28 -8.15 11.68
C ASP A 276 -25.58 -7.53 10.31
N ALA A 277 -26.72 -7.88 9.73
CA ALA A 277 -27.08 -7.50 8.37
C ALA A 277 -28.58 -7.37 8.22
N TRP A 278 -29.02 -6.33 7.51
CA TRP A 278 -30.42 -5.96 7.36
C TRP A 278 -30.74 -5.42 5.98
N HIS A 279 -31.99 -5.62 5.59
CA HIS A 279 -32.61 -5.00 4.43
C HIS A 279 -33.71 -4.06 4.91
N VAL A 280 -33.57 -2.77 4.63
CA VAL A 280 -34.53 -1.73 5.00
C VAL A 280 -35.31 -1.30 3.77
N GLN A 281 -36.63 -1.44 3.80
CA GLN A 281 -37.51 -1.07 2.70
C GLN A 281 -38.48 0.03 3.12
N TYR A 282 -38.53 1.10 2.36
CA TYR A 282 -39.38 2.26 2.63
C TYR A 282 -40.62 2.26 1.75
N GLU A 283 -41.75 2.58 2.35
CA GLU A 283 -42.99 2.94 1.66
C GLU A 283 -43.35 4.39 1.97
N PHE A 284 -43.65 5.16 0.94
CA PHE A 284 -44.01 6.56 1.04
C PHE A 284 -45.48 6.76 0.74
N CYS A 285 -46.13 7.66 1.45
CA CYS A 285 -47.48 8.12 1.12
C CYS A 285 -47.51 9.66 1.11
N VAL A 286 -47.92 10.20 -0.03
CA VAL A 286 -48.03 11.64 -0.30
C VAL A 286 -49.42 11.89 -0.87
N ASN A 287 -50.18 12.83 -0.29
CA ASN A 287 -51.53 13.19 -0.76
C ASN A 287 -52.44 11.97 -1.01
N GLN A 288 -52.45 11.00 -0.08
CA GLN A 288 -53.21 9.73 -0.14
C GLN A 288 -52.76 8.74 -1.23
N LYS A 289 -51.72 9.06 -2.02
CA LYS A 289 -51.10 8.11 -2.95
C LYS A 289 -49.93 7.42 -2.24
N SER A 290 -49.98 6.10 -2.17
CA SER A 290 -48.94 5.28 -1.54
C SER A 290 -48.10 4.55 -2.58
N THR A 291 -46.82 4.36 -2.28
CA THR A 291 -45.94 3.45 -3.03
C THR A 291 -46.16 1.98 -2.66
N GLN A 292 -46.93 1.69 -1.62
CA GLN A 292 -47.12 0.32 -1.15
C GLN A 292 -47.69 -0.58 -2.26
N GLY A 293 -47.01 -1.71 -2.50
CA GLY A 293 -47.37 -2.66 -3.57
C GLY A 293 -46.89 -2.28 -4.97
N MET A 294 -46.24 -1.11 -5.14
CA MET A 294 -45.61 -0.74 -6.43
C MET A 294 -44.25 -1.44 -6.60
N PRO A 295 -43.89 -1.89 -7.82
CA PRO A 295 -42.58 -2.47 -8.11
C PRO A 295 -41.42 -1.50 -7.86
N ARG A 296 -40.29 -2.03 -7.35
CA ARG A 296 -39.01 -1.32 -7.19
C ARG A 296 -38.07 -1.68 -8.34
N VAL A 297 -38.49 -1.38 -9.56
CA VAL A 297 -37.75 -1.72 -10.77
C VAL A 297 -37.33 -0.42 -11.45
N GLY A 298 -36.04 -0.29 -11.71
CA GLY A 298 -35.46 0.82 -12.48
C GLY A 298 -35.27 0.44 -13.95
N LEU A 299 -34.86 1.43 -14.74
CA LEU A 299 -34.41 1.21 -16.11
C LEU A 299 -33.04 0.53 -16.08
N GLU A 300 -32.91 -0.56 -16.84
CA GLU A 300 -31.65 -1.26 -17.04
C GLU A 300 -30.90 -0.63 -18.23
N ASP A 301 -29.70 -0.12 -17.97
CA ASP A 301 -28.79 0.50 -18.94
C ASP A 301 -27.39 -0.11 -18.74
N GLY A 302 -27.11 -1.18 -19.48
CA GLY A 302 -25.89 -1.96 -19.32
C GLY A 302 -24.62 -1.19 -19.70
N PHE A 303 -23.52 -1.49 -19.02
CA PHE A 303 -22.21 -0.94 -19.32
C PHE A 303 -21.82 -1.10 -20.81
N GLU A 304 -21.51 0.02 -21.44
CA GLU A 304 -20.97 0.10 -22.79
C GLU A 304 -19.44 0.18 -22.76
N HIS A 305 -18.79 -0.79 -23.40
CA HIS A 305 -17.34 -0.80 -23.57
C HIS A 305 -16.88 0.23 -24.59
N PHE A 306 -15.59 0.55 -24.56
CA PHE A 306 -15.01 1.52 -25.49
C PHE A 306 -15.22 1.10 -26.95
N ASN A 307 -15.79 2.00 -27.76
CA ASN A 307 -16.06 1.76 -29.17
C ASN A 307 -15.42 2.87 -30.03
N GLU A 308 -14.39 2.52 -30.81
CA GLU A 308 -13.65 3.45 -31.69
C GLU A 308 -14.52 4.17 -32.72
N LYS A 309 -15.71 3.65 -33.02
CA LYS A 309 -16.65 4.27 -33.96
C LYS A 309 -17.57 5.30 -33.32
N ASN A 310 -17.56 5.43 -31.98
CA ASN A 310 -18.39 6.39 -31.28
C ASN A 310 -17.72 7.79 -31.32
N PRO A 311 -18.34 8.80 -31.97
CA PRO A 311 -17.75 10.14 -32.06
C PRO A 311 -17.61 10.85 -30.70
N LYS A 312 -18.26 10.35 -29.64
CA LYS A 312 -18.07 10.83 -28.25
C LYS A 312 -16.84 10.24 -27.54
N THR A 313 -16.00 9.46 -28.22
CA THR A 313 -14.88 8.71 -27.62
C THR A 313 -13.51 9.14 -28.15
N GLU A 314 -13.20 10.44 -28.09
CA GLU A 314 -11.83 10.90 -28.32
C GLU A 314 -10.92 10.37 -27.19
N PHE A 315 -9.87 9.64 -27.55
CA PHE A 315 -9.01 8.96 -26.58
C PHE A 315 -7.60 9.53 -26.58
N VAL A 316 -7.24 10.18 -25.47
CA VAL A 316 -5.87 10.60 -25.16
C VAL A 316 -5.47 9.95 -23.83
N ASN A 317 -4.41 9.15 -23.85
CA ASN A 317 -3.97 8.33 -22.72
C ASN A 317 -3.56 9.14 -21.48
N ARG A 318 -3.14 10.40 -21.65
CA ARG A 318 -2.92 11.36 -20.55
C ARG A 318 -3.16 12.79 -21.01
N ASP A 319 -3.69 13.64 -20.14
CA ASP A 319 -3.94 15.05 -20.49
C ASP A 319 -2.69 15.94 -20.46
N THR A 320 -1.80 15.67 -19.50
CA THR A 320 -0.55 16.39 -19.27
C THR A 320 0.62 15.58 -19.82
N PRO A 321 1.30 16.02 -20.89
CA PRO A 321 2.54 15.41 -21.38
C PRO A 321 3.64 15.29 -20.32
N LYS A 322 4.57 14.35 -20.51
CA LYS A 322 5.75 14.20 -19.64
C LYS A 322 6.56 15.49 -19.55
N ASN A 323 7.08 15.79 -18.37
CA ASN A 323 7.83 17.00 -17.99
C ASN A 323 7.00 18.29 -17.92
N GLU A 324 5.75 18.29 -18.40
CA GLU A 324 4.89 19.46 -18.29
C GLU A 324 4.40 19.65 -16.84
N PHE A 325 4.12 18.55 -16.13
CA PHE A 325 3.79 18.61 -14.70
C PHE A 325 4.94 19.23 -13.89
N ALA A 326 6.19 18.80 -14.15
CA ALA A 326 7.37 19.39 -13.52
C ALA A 326 7.50 20.91 -13.79
N THR A 327 7.12 21.37 -14.99
CA THR A 327 7.08 22.82 -15.31
C THR A 327 6.04 23.55 -14.45
N SER A 328 4.89 22.93 -14.20
CA SER A 328 3.87 23.48 -13.30
C SER A 328 4.36 23.53 -11.84
N VAL A 329 5.15 22.56 -11.39
CA VAL A 329 5.80 22.61 -10.07
C VAL A 329 6.78 23.78 -9.98
N GLU A 330 7.60 24.00 -10.99
CA GLU A 330 8.50 25.16 -11.04
C GLU A 330 7.74 26.50 -11.01
N ARG A 331 6.55 26.55 -11.63
CA ARG A 331 5.68 27.72 -11.53
C ARG A 331 5.15 27.90 -10.10
N ALA A 332 4.67 26.84 -9.45
CA ALA A 332 4.20 26.89 -8.06
C ALA A 332 5.29 27.39 -7.10
N LYS A 333 6.54 26.93 -7.28
CA LYS A 333 7.69 27.40 -6.49
C LYS A 333 7.92 28.91 -6.57
N ARG A 334 7.68 29.52 -7.74
CA ARG A 334 7.78 30.98 -7.90
C ARG A 334 6.66 31.71 -7.14
N GLU A 335 5.45 31.14 -7.12
CA GLU A 335 4.33 31.69 -6.35
C GLU A 335 4.57 31.56 -4.83
N PHE A 336 5.15 30.44 -4.38
CA PHE A 336 5.58 30.25 -2.99
C PHE A 336 6.65 31.29 -2.59
N ALA A 337 7.64 31.53 -3.46
CA ALA A 337 8.74 32.46 -3.18
C ALA A 337 8.28 33.91 -2.95
N VAL A 338 7.17 34.32 -3.58
CA VAL A 338 6.58 35.66 -3.43
C VAL A 338 5.44 35.72 -2.42
N GLY A 339 5.10 34.59 -1.78
CA GLY A 339 4.07 34.51 -0.74
C GLY A 339 2.63 34.49 -1.26
N ASN A 340 2.41 34.18 -2.54
CA ASN A 340 1.06 34.06 -3.10
C ASN A 340 0.40 32.73 -2.70
N LEU A 341 1.21 31.70 -2.52
CA LEU A 341 0.81 30.37 -2.08
C LEU A 341 1.76 29.91 -0.96
N PHE A 342 1.31 28.95 -0.15
CA PHE A 342 2.13 28.22 0.83
C PHE A 342 2.20 26.73 0.47
N GLU A 343 1.09 26.22 -0.05
CA GLU A 343 0.92 24.84 -0.50
C GLU A 343 -0.02 24.85 -1.71
N ALA A 344 0.20 23.95 -2.68
CA ALA A 344 -0.71 23.75 -3.80
C ALA A 344 -0.72 22.28 -4.21
N VAL A 345 -1.89 21.73 -4.54
CA VAL A 345 -2.03 20.36 -5.01
C VAL A 345 -2.44 20.39 -6.46
N LEU A 346 -1.49 20.05 -7.35
CA LEU A 346 -1.76 19.89 -8.78
C LEU A 346 -1.92 18.41 -9.10
N SER A 347 -2.69 18.13 -10.16
CA SER A 347 -3.01 16.78 -10.59
C SER A 347 -2.97 16.63 -12.11
N GLN A 348 -2.82 15.39 -12.55
CA GLN A 348 -2.89 15.00 -13.95
C GLN A 348 -3.71 13.73 -14.12
N THR A 349 -4.29 13.57 -15.32
CA THR A 349 -5.25 12.51 -15.63
C THR A 349 -4.62 11.49 -16.57
N PHE A 350 -4.80 10.22 -16.25
CA PHE A 350 -4.41 9.07 -17.04
C PHE A 350 -5.66 8.31 -17.47
N ARG A 351 -5.68 7.79 -18.70
CA ARG A 351 -6.86 7.15 -19.30
C ARG A 351 -6.53 5.79 -19.88
N GLU A 352 -7.47 4.86 -19.73
CA GLU A 352 -7.42 3.52 -20.32
C GLU A 352 -8.75 3.14 -20.97
N LYS A 353 -8.68 2.45 -22.11
CA LYS A 353 -9.86 1.93 -22.80
C LYS A 353 -10.33 0.65 -22.10
N LEU A 354 -11.63 0.55 -21.79
CA LEU A 354 -12.22 -0.65 -21.21
C LEU A 354 -12.82 -1.54 -22.30
N SER A 355 -12.51 -2.84 -22.23
CA SER A 355 -13.18 -3.85 -23.04
C SER A 355 -14.46 -4.36 -22.36
N ALA A 356 -15.26 -5.15 -23.09
CA ALA A 356 -16.42 -5.83 -22.52
C ALA A 356 -16.07 -6.79 -21.38
N GLU A 357 -14.82 -7.25 -21.28
CA GLU A 357 -14.34 -8.13 -20.22
C GLU A 357 -13.94 -7.37 -18.95
N GLN A 358 -13.92 -6.04 -18.98
CA GLN A 358 -13.51 -5.15 -17.90
C GLN A 358 -14.65 -4.20 -17.47
N PRO A 359 -15.84 -4.72 -17.11
CA PRO A 359 -16.90 -3.86 -16.60
C PRO A 359 -16.51 -3.24 -15.25
N PRO A 360 -17.14 -2.12 -14.86
CA PRO A 360 -16.89 -1.43 -13.59
C PRO A 360 -16.88 -2.35 -12.36
N SER A 361 -17.79 -3.34 -12.30
CA SER A 361 -17.86 -4.32 -11.22
C SER A 361 -16.57 -5.12 -11.00
N LYS A 362 -15.88 -5.52 -12.07
CA LYS A 362 -14.60 -6.25 -11.95
C LYS A 362 -13.48 -5.35 -11.45
N ILE A 363 -13.47 -4.08 -11.87
CA ILE A 363 -12.51 -3.09 -11.39
C ILE A 363 -12.72 -2.86 -9.90
N PHE A 364 -13.96 -2.72 -9.44
CA PHE A 364 -14.29 -2.57 -8.03
C PHE A 364 -13.82 -3.77 -7.18
N ARG A 365 -14.10 -5.01 -7.60
CA ARG A 365 -13.65 -6.22 -6.88
C ARG A 365 -12.13 -6.24 -6.69
N ARG A 366 -11.38 -5.89 -7.74
CA ARG A 366 -9.92 -5.85 -7.69
C ARG A 366 -9.40 -4.76 -6.76
N LEU A 367 -10.00 -3.57 -6.80
CA LEU A 367 -9.66 -2.48 -5.90
C LEU A 367 -9.96 -2.84 -4.44
N ARG A 368 -11.17 -3.37 -4.15
CA ARG A 368 -11.57 -3.85 -2.81
C ARG A 368 -10.61 -4.89 -2.24
N LYS A 369 -10.12 -5.83 -3.07
CA LYS A 369 -9.17 -6.87 -2.64
C LYS A 369 -7.75 -6.33 -2.38
N ARG A 370 -7.32 -5.31 -3.14
CA ARG A 370 -5.93 -4.81 -3.09
C ARG A 370 -5.74 -3.65 -2.12
N ASN A 371 -6.68 -2.73 -2.08
CA ASN A 371 -6.57 -1.46 -1.39
C ASN A 371 -7.74 -1.33 -0.40
N PRO A 372 -7.69 -2.05 0.74
CA PRO A 372 -8.67 -1.84 1.80
C PRO A 372 -8.58 -0.39 2.28
N ALA A 373 -9.73 0.25 2.39
CA ALA A 373 -9.84 1.67 2.69
C ALA A 373 -11.07 1.96 3.57
N PRO A 374 -11.05 3.05 4.36
CA PRO A 374 -12.20 3.48 5.16
C PRO A 374 -13.39 3.91 4.30
N TYR A 375 -13.15 4.42 3.08
CA TYR A 375 -14.18 4.88 2.14
C TYR A 375 -14.05 4.21 0.77
N GLY A 376 -14.52 2.97 0.66
CA GLY A 376 -14.71 2.26 -0.61
C GLY A 376 -16.07 2.57 -1.22
N PHE A 377 -16.13 2.71 -2.55
CA PHE A 377 -17.39 3.01 -3.24
C PHE A 377 -17.45 2.48 -4.67
N PHE A 378 -18.66 2.09 -5.07
CA PHE A 378 -19.06 1.84 -6.45
C PHE A 378 -20.41 2.51 -6.69
N ILE A 379 -20.43 3.51 -7.56
CA ILE A 379 -21.62 4.30 -7.89
C ILE A 379 -21.86 4.22 -9.39
N ASN A 380 -23.06 3.82 -9.79
CA ASN A 380 -23.55 4.02 -11.14
C ASN A 380 -24.33 5.34 -11.17
N LEU A 381 -23.75 6.35 -11.83
CA LEU A 381 -24.31 7.68 -11.95
C LEU A 381 -25.30 7.79 -13.12
N GLY A 382 -25.48 6.72 -13.90
CA GLY A 382 -26.20 6.73 -15.16
C GLY A 382 -25.45 7.45 -16.27
N GLU A 383 -26.04 7.42 -17.48
CA GLU A 383 -25.45 8.03 -18.69
C GLU A 383 -24.07 7.46 -18.99
N GLN A 384 -23.89 6.14 -18.81
CA GLN A 384 -22.61 5.45 -18.99
C GLN A 384 -21.47 6.06 -18.14
N GLU A 385 -21.79 6.66 -16.99
CA GLU A 385 -20.84 7.22 -16.03
C GLU A 385 -20.85 6.46 -14.70
N TYR A 386 -19.67 6.08 -14.21
CA TYR A 386 -19.49 5.32 -12.99
C TYR A 386 -18.33 5.88 -12.17
N LEU A 387 -18.41 5.74 -10.84
CA LEU A 387 -17.32 6.01 -9.92
C LEU A 387 -16.97 4.75 -9.15
N VAL A 388 -15.69 4.37 -9.21
CA VAL A 388 -15.16 3.21 -8.50
C VAL A 388 -13.93 3.67 -7.71
N GLY A 389 -13.94 3.54 -6.38
CA GLY A 389 -12.87 4.09 -5.57
C GLY A 389 -12.65 3.40 -4.23
N ALA A 390 -11.47 3.63 -3.67
CA ALA A 390 -11.07 3.21 -2.34
C ALA A 390 -10.27 4.36 -1.71
N SER A 391 -10.99 5.33 -1.17
CA SER A 391 -10.41 6.56 -0.63
C SER A 391 -9.90 6.36 0.79
N PRO A 392 -8.67 6.79 1.09
CA PRO A 392 -8.10 6.73 2.43
C PRO A 392 -8.63 7.85 3.35
N GLU A 393 -9.21 8.92 2.80
CA GLU A 393 -9.40 10.18 3.53
C GLU A 393 -10.89 10.50 3.76
N MET A 394 -11.24 10.68 5.04
CA MET A 394 -12.52 11.25 5.46
C MET A 394 -12.56 12.72 5.04
N PHE A 395 -13.61 13.15 4.35
CA PHE A 395 -13.80 14.56 4.06
C PHE A 395 -14.42 15.27 5.27
N VAL A 396 -15.72 15.08 5.48
CA VAL A 396 -16.45 15.60 6.63
C VAL A 396 -17.40 14.53 7.13
N ARG A 397 -17.44 14.35 8.44
CA ARG A 397 -18.47 13.56 9.13
C ARG A 397 -19.13 14.42 10.19
N CYS A 398 -20.46 14.45 10.19
CA CYS A 398 -21.27 15.13 11.19
C CYS A 398 -22.20 14.13 11.87
N GLU A 399 -22.08 14.00 13.18
CA GLU A 399 -22.91 13.09 13.96
C GLU A 399 -23.47 13.74 15.22
N SER A 400 -24.73 13.43 15.55
CA SER A 400 -25.31 13.87 16.82
C SER A 400 -24.69 13.06 17.95
N ILE A 401 -24.24 13.75 19.00
CA ILE A 401 -23.58 13.09 20.11
C ILE A 401 -24.56 12.50 21.12
N PRO A 402 -24.20 11.37 21.77
CA PRO A 402 -25.02 10.78 22.84
C PRO A 402 -25.22 11.72 24.04
N GLU A 403 -26.28 11.48 24.82
CA GLU A 403 -26.64 12.32 25.98
C GLU A 403 -25.58 12.37 27.12
N ASN A 404 -24.62 11.43 27.14
CA ASN A 404 -23.60 11.33 28.18
C ASN A 404 -22.31 12.13 27.89
N ASP A 405 -22.32 12.96 26.86
CA ASP A 405 -21.24 13.88 26.53
C ASP A 405 -21.45 15.25 27.22
N TYR A 406 -20.48 16.16 27.17
CA TYR A 406 -20.60 17.49 27.79
C TYR A 406 -21.42 18.49 26.95
N ARG A 407 -21.86 18.07 25.74
CA ARG A 407 -22.72 18.83 24.81
C ARG A 407 -23.91 18.01 24.27
N PRO A 408 -24.74 17.40 25.12
CA PRO A 408 -25.71 16.40 24.71
C PRO A 408 -26.60 16.86 23.54
N GLY A 409 -26.69 16.04 22.49
CA GLY A 409 -27.52 16.31 21.31
C GLY A 409 -26.89 17.24 20.26
N ALA A 410 -25.75 17.89 20.53
CA ALA A 410 -25.04 18.71 19.55
C ALA A 410 -24.54 17.87 18.36
N LEU A 411 -24.38 18.50 17.20
CA LEU A 411 -23.74 17.88 16.04
C LEU A 411 -22.23 18.04 16.15
N ARG A 412 -21.52 16.92 16.32
CA ARG A 412 -20.06 16.88 16.25
C ARG A 412 -19.62 16.74 14.81
N VAL A 413 -18.76 17.66 14.37
CA VAL A 413 -18.07 17.63 13.07
C VAL A 413 -16.66 17.09 13.25
N GLU A 414 -16.27 16.14 12.39
CA GLU A 414 -14.96 15.51 12.39
C GLU A 414 -14.38 15.46 10.98
N THR A 415 -13.06 15.58 10.90
CA THR A 415 -12.28 15.38 9.68
C THR A 415 -10.95 14.69 10.04
N CYS A 416 -10.29 14.10 9.04
CA CYS A 416 -9.01 13.44 9.23
C CYS A 416 -8.02 13.84 8.13
N PRO A 417 -7.34 15.00 8.23
CA PRO A 417 -6.31 15.38 7.28
C PRO A 417 -5.21 14.33 7.21
N ILE A 418 -4.81 13.95 6.00
CA ILE A 418 -3.76 12.96 5.74
C ILE A 418 -2.65 13.60 4.93
N SER A 419 -1.41 13.41 5.37
CA SER A 419 -0.21 13.74 4.61
C SER A 419 0.92 12.81 5.08
N GLY A 420 1.98 12.64 4.30
CA GLY A 420 3.01 11.64 4.59
C GLY A 420 2.57 10.22 4.28
N THR A 421 3.26 9.59 3.33
CA THR A 421 3.01 8.20 2.94
C THR A 421 4.31 7.44 2.74
N VAL A 422 4.44 6.27 3.36
CA VAL A 422 5.51 5.30 3.04
C VAL A 422 4.91 3.92 2.78
N ALA A 423 5.60 3.11 1.98
CA ALA A 423 5.19 1.71 1.77
C ALA A 423 5.46 0.86 3.02
N ARG A 424 4.68 -0.20 3.21
CA ARG A 424 4.94 -1.24 4.22
C ARG A 424 6.23 -2.01 3.92
N GLY A 425 7.05 -2.23 4.94
CA GLY A 425 8.25 -3.06 4.88
C GLY A 425 7.91 -4.55 4.71
N ALA A 426 8.92 -5.35 4.37
CA ALA A 426 8.78 -6.80 4.28
C ALA A 426 8.51 -7.43 5.66
N ASP A 427 8.93 -6.77 6.74
CA ASP A 427 8.71 -7.19 8.11
C ASP A 427 8.50 -6.00 9.07
N ALA A 428 8.28 -6.33 10.35
CA ALA A 428 8.00 -5.34 11.39
C ALA A 428 9.19 -4.42 11.70
N LEU A 429 10.43 -4.86 11.48
CA LEU A 429 11.62 -4.03 11.72
C LEU A 429 11.75 -2.99 10.62
N GLU A 430 11.57 -3.42 9.38
CA GLU A 430 11.56 -2.52 8.24
C GLU A 430 10.38 -1.52 8.33
N ASP A 431 9.19 -1.99 8.71
CA ASP A 431 8.06 -1.10 9.03
C ASP A 431 8.45 -0.04 10.07
N ALA A 432 9.10 -0.44 11.17
CA ALA A 432 9.53 0.50 12.21
C ALA A 432 10.56 1.53 11.69
N LEU A 433 11.50 1.10 10.84
CA LEU A 433 12.46 2.01 10.18
C LEU A 433 11.77 2.98 9.23
N ARG A 434 10.81 2.52 8.43
CA ARG A 434 10.03 3.35 7.51
C ARG A 434 9.11 4.32 8.24
N ILE A 435 8.48 3.89 9.33
CA ILE A 435 7.72 4.76 10.24
C ILE A 435 8.64 5.83 10.84
N LYS A 436 9.81 5.46 11.34
CA LYS A 436 10.78 6.43 11.88
C LYS A 436 11.20 7.44 10.82
N SER A 437 11.48 6.99 9.59
CA SER A 437 11.79 7.87 8.45
C SER A 437 10.67 8.87 8.18
N LEU A 438 9.41 8.38 8.09
CA LEU A 438 8.24 9.21 7.88
C LEU A 438 8.05 10.23 9.02
N MET A 439 8.21 9.80 10.27
CA MET A 439 8.05 10.66 11.45
C MET A 439 9.15 11.73 11.58
N MET A 440 10.33 11.48 11.01
CA MET A 440 11.46 12.42 11.04
C MET A 440 11.52 13.32 9.79
N ASN A 441 10.65 13.09 8.79
CA ASN A 441 10.61 13.92 7.59
C ASN A 441 9.93 15.27 7.86
N GLN A 442 10.73 16.34 7.84
CA GLN A 442 10.28 17.70 8.11
C GLN A 442 9.33 18.26 7.03
N LYS A 443 9.45 17.80 5.77
CA LYS A 443 8.54 18.19 4.68
C LYS A 443 7.11 17.72 5.00
N GLU A 444 6.96 16.42 5.24
CA GLU A 444 5.67 15.78 5.52
C GLU A 444 5.05 16.31 6.83
N GLU A 445 5.87 16.58 7.85
CA GLU A 445 5.40 17.22 9.07
C GLU A 445 4.85 18.64 8.82
N SER A 446 5.53 19.43 7.99
CA SER A 446 5.12 20.79 7.66
C SER A 446 3.82 20.80 6.84
N GLU A 447 3.72 19.91 5.85
CA GLU A 447 2.51 19.71 5.03
C GLU A 447 1.29 19.36 5.92
N LEU A 448 1.43 18.35 6.77
CA LEU A 448 0.34 17.95 7.66
C LEU A 448 -0.02 19.04 8.67
N THR A 449 0.94 19.86 9.11
CA THR A 449 0.67 21.01 9.98
C THR A 449 -0.24 22.02 9.29
N MET A 450 0.09 22.40 8.05
CA MET A 450 -0.70 23.37 7.29
C MET A 450 -2.11 22.87 7.00
N CYS A 451 -2.25 21.61 6.57
CA CYS A 451 -3.56 20.98 6.37
C CYS A 451 -4.42 21.04 7.64
N THR A 452 -3.82 20.76 8.80
CA THR A 452 -4.51 20.74 10.10
C THR A 452 -4.92 22.15 10.53
N ASP A 453 -4.08 23.16 10.34
CA ASP A 453 -4.42 24.53 10.73
C ASP A 453 -5.53 25.13 9.86
N VAL A 454 -5.56 24.84 8.57
CA VAL A 454 -6.68 25.26 7.70
C VAL A 454 -7.96 24.52 8.07
N ASP A 455 -7.88 23.22 8.36
CA ASP A 455 -9.04 22.45 8.81
C ASP A 455 -9.62 22.99 10.13
N ARG A 456 -8.76 23.38 11.09
CA ARG A 456 -9.17 24.07 12.32
C ARG A 456 -9.81 25.43 12.04
N ASN A 457 -9.26 26.18 11.09
CA ASN A 457 -9.81 27.46 10.66
C ASN A 457 -11.23 27.28 10.06
N ASP A 458 -11.41 26.30 9.18
CA ASP A 458 -12.70 25.99 8.54
C ASP A 458 -13.76 25.63 9.58
N LYS A 459 -13.41 24.81 10.59
CA LYS A 459 -14.31 24.49 11.72
C LYS A 459 -14.61 25.70 12.59
N SER A 460 -13.63 26.55 12.87
CA SER A 460 -13.77 27.70 13.78
C SER A 460 -14.82 28.69 13.31
N ARG A 461 -15.11 28.73 12.00
CA ARG A 461 -16.16 29.56 11.41
C ARG A 461 -17.58 29.14 11.81
N ILE A 462 -17.81 27.86 12.13
CA ILE A 462 -19.15 27.29 12.33
C ILE A 462 -19.32 26.52 13.65
N CYS A 463 -18.23 26.22 14.35
CA CYS A 463 -18.24 25.51 15.62
C CYS A 463 -18.37 26.47 16.81
N GLU A 464 -18.79 25.92 17.95
CA GLU A 464 -18.77 26.60 19.23
C GLU A 464 -17.35 27.06 19.59
N PRO A 465 -17.18 28.31 20.06
CA PRO A 465 -15.87 28.79 20.50
C PRO A 465 -15.24 27.88 21.56
N GLY A 466 -13.99 27.47 21.33
CA GLY A 466 -13.22 26.57 22.21
C GLY A 466 -13.50 25.08 22.03
N SER A 467 -14.46 24.71 21.18
CA SER A 467 -14.81 23.31 20.94
C SER A 467 -13.92 22.61 19.90
N VAL A 468 -13.19 23.37 19.07
CA VAL A 468 -12.34 22.84 18.00
C VAL A 468 -11.04 22.30 18.59
N GLN A 469 -10.80 21.00 18.48
CA GLN A 469 -9.68 20.30 19.12
C GLN A 469 -8.99 19.34 18.14
N VAL A 470 -7.66 19.28 18.21
CA VAL A 470 -6.86 18.23 17.55
C VAL A 470 -6.71 17.08 18.54
N ILE A 471 -7.54 16.05 18.40
CA ILE A 471 -7.60 14.90 19.32
C ILE A 471 -6.60 13.79 18.95
N GLY A 472 -6.05 13.84 17.74
CA GLY A 472 -4.94 12.99 17.30
C GLY A 472 -4.02 13.80 16.38
N ARG A 473 -2.71 13.80 16.68
CA ARG A 473 -1.68 14.51 15.91
C ARG A 473 -0.64 13.51 15.41
N ARG A 474 -0.35 13.52 14.10
CA ARG A 474 0.62 12.66 13.40
C ARG A 474 0.49 11.18 13.80
N GLN A 475 -0.74 10.70 13.93
CA GLN A 475 -0.99 9.31 14.28
C GLN A 475 -0.61 8.40 13.11
N ILE A 476 0.03 7.28 13.42
CA ILE A 476 0.38 6.27 12.41
C ILE A 476 -0.84 5.42 12.10
N GLU A 477 -1.32 5.51 10.87
CA GLU A 477 -2.31 4.59 10.34
C GLU A 477 -1.64 3.60 9.38
N MET A 478 -1.62 2.32 9.75
CA MET A 478 -1.08 1.26 8.93
C MET A 478 -2.19 0.63 8.09
N TYR A 479 -1.99 0.62 6.79
CA TYR A 479 -2.79 -0.09 5.79
C TYR A 479 -2.04 -1.34 5.33
N SER A 480 -2.68 -2.16 4.49
CA SER A 480 -2.07 -3.40 3.99
C SER A 480 -0.76 -3.18 3.22
N ARG A 481 -0.63 -2.02 2.54
CA ARG A 481 0.52 -1.68 1.69
C ARG A 481 1.19 -0.37 2.03
N LEU A 482 0.51 0.51 2.75
CA LEU A 482 0.96 1.88 3.02
C LEU A 482 0.88 2.19 4.51
N ILE A 483 1.63 3.19 4.93
CA ILE A 483 1.59 3.80 6.25
C ILE A 483 1.40 5.29 6.05
N HIS A 484 0.41 5.87 6.72
CA HIS A 484 0.08 7.29 6.65
C HIS A 484 0.29 7.97 8.00
N THR A 485 0.65 9.26 7.99
CA THR A 485 0.43 10.13 9.15
C THR A 485 -0.90 10.84 9.03
N VAL A 486 -1.70 10.77 10.09
CA VAL A 486 -3.08 11.27 10.10
C VAL A 486 -3.31 12.13 11.33
N ASP A 487 -3.96 13.26 11.10
CA ASP A 487 -4.50 14.10 12.15
C ASP A 487 -6.00 13.87 12.30
N HIS A 488 -6.53 14.10 13.49
CA HIS A 488 -7.95 13.97 13.78
C HIS A 488 -8.41 15.21 14.52
N VAL A 489 -9.27 15.97 13.84
CA VAL A 489 -9.79 17.24 14.32
C VAL A 489 -11.29 17.12 14.49
N GLU A 490 -11.78 17.52 15.66
CA GLU A 490 -13.21 17.57 15.95
C GLU A 490 -13.65 18.97 16.39
N GLY A 491 -14.95 19.24 16.27
CA GLY A 491 -15.62 20.42 16.80
C GLY A 491 -17.11 20.16 16.97
N TYR A 492 -17.81 21.07 17.65
CA TYR A 492 -19.25 20.98 17.87
C TYR A 492 -19.89 22.15 17.13
N LEU A 493 -20.81 21.87 16.21
CA LEU A 493 -21.49 22.91 15.43
C LEU A 493 -22.36 23.78 16.34
N ARG A 494 -22.40 25.09 16.06
CA ARG A 494 -23.36 25.99 16.69
C ARG A 494 -24.78 25.66 16.22
N GLU A 495 -25.78 25.94 17.06
CA GLU A 495 -27.18 25.55 16.83
C GLU A 495 -27.78 26.11 15.52
N GLU A 496 -27.27 27.24 15.03
CA GLU A 496 -27.71 27.87 13.78
C GLU A 496 -27.15 27.20 12.51
N PHE A 497 -26.17 26.31 12.62
CA PHE A 497 -25.54 25.62 11.49
C PHE A 497 -25.97 24.15 11.39
N ASP A 498 -25.98 23.64 10.16
CA ASP A 498 -26.26 22.25 9.86
C ASP A 498 -25.03 21.51 9.29
N ALA A 499 -25.17 20.20 9.06
CA ALA A 499 -24.10 19.39 8.52
C ALA A 499 -23.67 19.81 7.09
N LEU A 500 -24.53 20.48 6.33
CA LEU A 500 -24.17 20.99 5.00
C LEU A 500 -23.35 22.27 5.11
N ASP A 501 -23.53 23.08 6.16
CA ASP A 501 -22.60 24.17 6.48
C ASP A 501 -21.22 23.64 6.81
N ALA A 502 -21.14 22.54 7.57
CA ALA A 502 -19.89 21.84 7.83
C ALA A 502 -19.21 21.35 6.55
N PHE A 503 -19.95 20.66 5.69
CA PHE A 503 -19.45 20.22 4.38
C PHE A 503 -18.92 21.39 3.53
N LEU A 504 -19.70 22.46 3.40
CA LEU A 504 -19.38 23.59 2.55
C LEU A 504 -18.22 24.44 3.07
N CYS A 505 -18.08 24.61 4.38
CA CYS A 505 -16.96 25.36 4.95
C CYS A 505 -15.61 24.66 4.70
N HIS A 506 -15.60 23.32 4.66
CA HIS A 506 -14.39 22.55 4.36
C HIS A 506 -14.15 22.39 2.85
N THR A 507 -15.09 22.78 1.99
CA THR A 507 -15.00 22.62 0.52
C THR A 507 -13.87 23.50 -0.05
N TRP A 508 -12.84 22.97 -0.73
CA TRP A 508 -12.34 21.59 -0.60
C TRP A 508 -11.12 21.54 0.31
N ALA A 509 -10.79 20.34 0.77
CA ALA A 509 -9.68 20.12 1.69
C ALA A 509 -8.35 20.59 1.08
N VAL A 510 -7.44 21.04 1.94
CA VAL A 510 -6.11 21.51 1.53
C VAL A 510 -5.31 20.39 0.86
N THR A 511 -5.49 19.15 1.33
CA THR A 511 -4.91 17.91 0.78
C THR A 511 -5.22 17.65 -0.69
N VAL A 512 -6.21 18.36 -1.26
CA VAL A 512 -6.54 18.32 -2.69
C VAL A 512 -6.51 19.69 -3.35
N THR A 513 -6.31 20.79 -2.64
CA THR A 513 -6.33 22.15 -3.20
C THR A 513 -5.01 22.88 -2.93
N GLY A 514 -4.78 23.27 -1.68
CA GLY A 514 -3.64 24.03 -1.21
C GLY A 514 -4.04 25.17 -0.27
N ALA A 515 -3.08 26.00 0.09
CA ALA A 515 -3.25 27.12 1.00
C ALA A 515 -2.47 28.36 0.52
N PRO A 516 -3.01 29.60 0.64
CA PRO A 516 -4.40 29.92 1.00
C PRO A 516 -5.44 29.39 0.00
N LYS A 517 -6.58 28.87 0.49
CA LYS A 517 -7.52 28.04 -0.28
C LYS A 517 -8.00 28.69 -1.59
N THR A 518 -8.54 29.90 -1.55
CA THR A 518 -9.06 30.60 -2.76
C THR A 518 -7.96 30.81 -3.82
N TRP A 519 -6.74 31.17 -3.39
CA TRP A 519 -5.60 31.37 -4.29
C TRP A 519 -5.12 30.05 -4.88
N ALA A 520 -5.09 28.98 -4.06
CA ALA A 520 -4.74 27.65 -4.52
C ALA A 520 -5.76 27.11 -5.53
N ILE A 521 -7.07 27.30 -5.30
CA ILE A 521 -8.12 26.90 -6.25
C ILE A 521 -7.98 27.68 -7.57
N GLN A 522 -7.71 28.99 -7.53
CA GLN A 522 -7.45 29.78 -8.74
C GLN A 522 -6.21 29.27 -9.48
N PHE A 523 -5.14 28.96 -8.74
CA PHE A 523 -3.91 28.40 -9.31
C PHE A 523 -4.14 27.04 -9.98
N VAL A 524 -4.93 26.16 -9.34
CA VAL A 524 -5.37 24.88 -9.92
C VAL A 524 -6.14 25.09 -11.22
N GLU A 525 -7.11 26.01 -11.23
CA GLU A 525 -7.89 26.36 -12.44
C GLU A 525 -6.98 26.89 -13.57
N ASP A 526 -5.95 27.66 -13.22
CA ASP A 526 -5.04 28.26 -14.20
C ASP A 526 -4.02 27.27 -14.78
N MET A 527 -3.56 26.31 -13.97
CA MET A 527 -2.44 25.42 -14.30
C MET A 527 -2.86 24.05 -14.81
N GLU A 528 -4.00 23.50 -14.36
CA GLU A 528 -4.47 22.20 -14.83
C GLU A 528 -5.12 22.31 -16.22
N ARG A 529 -4.95 21.28 -17.05
CA ARG A 529 -5.44 21.27 -18.43
C ARG A 529 -6.93 20.93 -18.56
N THR A 530 -7.46 20.15 -17.62
CA THR A 530 -8.81 19.60 -17.70
C THR A 530 -9.53 19.71 -16.35
N PRO A 531 -10.87 19.94 -16.36
CA PRO A 531 -11.66 20.00 -15.14
C PRO A 531 -11.52 18.73 -14.31
N ARG A 532 -11.55 18.87 -13.00
CA ARG A 532 -11.42 17.74 -12.07
C ARG A 532 -12.65 16.83 -12.04
N CYS A 533 -13.80 17.33 -12.49
CA CYS A 533 -15.08 16.63 -12.41
C CYS A 533 -15.31 16.15 -10.97
N TRP A 534 -15.25 14.83 -10.74
CA TRP A 534 -15.43 14.24 -9.43
C TRP A 534 -14.16 14.24 -8.57
N TYR A 535 -12.94 14.32 -9.12
CA TYR A 535 -11.69 14.21 -8.35
C TYR A 535 -11.47 15.36 -7.36
N GLY A 536 -11.13 15.04 -6.12
CA GLY A 536 -10.98 16.04 -5.05
C GLY A 536 -12.29 16.63 -4.55
N GLY A 537 -13.43 16.13 -5.05
CA GLY A 537 -14.75 16.30 -4.46
C GLY A 537 -14.99 15.27 -3.34
N ALA A 538 -16.25 14.85 -3.16
CA ALA A 538 -16.62 13.89 -2.13
C ALA A 538 -17.67 12.88 -2.59
N VAL A 539 -17.75 11.74 -1.91
CA VAL A 539 -18.83 10.75 -2.00
C VAL A 539 -19.33 10.40 -0.62
N GLY A 540 -20.61 10.08 -0.50
CA GLY A 540 -21.16 9.67 0.78
C GLY A 540 -22.66 9.89 0.87
N LEU A 541 -23.11 10.12 2.10
CA LEU A 541 -24.53 10.26 2.43
C LEU A 541 -24.82 11.52 3.24
N VAL A 542 -26.00 12.09 2.98
CA VAL A 542 -26.64 13.16 3.76
C VAL A 542 -27.90 12.58 4.40
N GLY A 543 -27.87 12.38 5.71
CA GLY A 543 -28.99 11.80 6.46
C GLY A 543 -30.11 12.80 6.71
N PHE A 544 -31.35 12.32 6.69
CA PHE A 544 -32.51 13.14 7.06
C PHE A 544 -32.68 13.31 8.58
N ASP A 545 -31.83 12.65 9.37
CA ASP A 545 -31.63 12.90 10.80
C ASP A 545 -30.65 14.07 11.08
N GLY A 546 -30.13 14.72 10.03
CA GLY A 546 -29.13 15.78 10.13
C GLY A 546 -27.68 15.28 10.14
N SER A 547 -27.46 13.97 10.01
CA SER A 547 -26.11 13.40 9.89
C SER A 547 -25.52 13.60 8.50
N LEU A 548 -24.19 13.53 8.41
CA LEU A 548 -23.46 13.53 7.14
C LEU A 548 -22.23 12.65 7.28
N ASN A 549 -21.94 11.82 6.29
CA ASN A 549 -20.72 11.02 6.28
C ASN A 549 -20.17 10.96 4.86
N THR A 550 -19.01 11.57 4.65
CA THR A 550 -18.41 11.74 3.34
C THR A 550 -16.90 11.46 3.35
N GLY A 551 -16.43 10.81 2.30
CA GLY A 551 -15.00 10.62 2.00
C GLY A 551 -14.61 11.41 0.75
N LEU A 552 -13.37 11.85 0.66
CA LEU A 552 -12.86 12.51 -0.54
C LEU A 552 -12.80 11.52 -1.71
N THR A 553 -13.00 11.99 -2.93
CA THR A 553 -12.84 11.20 -4.18
C THR A 553 -11.36 11.11 -4.60
N LEU A 554 -10.57 10.48 -3.73
CA LEU A 554 -9.18 10.12 -3.98
C LEU A 554 -9.08 8.65 -4.37
N ARG A 555 -7.99 8.30 -5.04
CA ARG A 555 -7.74 6.93 -5.53
C ARG A 555 -8.96 6.33 -6.26
N THR A 556 -9.55 7.15 -7.13
CA THR A 556 -10.83 6.89 -7.79
C THR A 556 -10.63 6.70 -9.29
N VAL A 557 -11.38 5.76 -9.86
CA VAL A 557 -11.57 5.57 -11.29
C VAL A 557 -12.92 6.17 -11.65
N ARG A 558 -12.92 7.21 -12.49
CA ARG A 558 -14.13 7.67 -13.17
C ARG A 558 -14.23 6.92 -14.48
N ILE A 559 -15.34 6.24 -14.74
CA ILE A 559 -15.58 5.55 -16.00
C ILE A 559 -16.65 6.33 -16.74
N LYS A 560 -16.38 6.79 -17.96
CA LYS A 560 -17.37 7.44 -18.83
C LYS A 560 -17.24 6.91 -20.24
N ASN A 561 -18.34 6.44 -20.83
CA ASN A 561 -18.39 5.95 -22.21
C ASN A 561 -17.29 4.90 -22.55
N GLY A 562 -17.09 3.94 -21.64
CA GLY A 562 -16.06 2.90 -21.78
C GLY A 562 -14.61 3.35 -21.57
N ILE A 563 -14.37 4.60 -21.16
CA ILE A 563 -13.03 5.11 -20.82
C ILE A 563 -12.88 5.19 -19.31
N ALA A 564 -11.87 4.53 -18.75
CA ALA A 564 -11.48 4.67 -17.35
C ALA A 564 -10.47 5.81 -17.20
N GLU A 565 -10.81 6.82 -16.40
CA GLU A 565 -9.98 7.96 -16.05
C GLU A 565 -9.51 7.84 -14.60
N VAL A 566 -8.19 7.93 -14.40
CA VAL A 566 -7.53 7.93 -13.11
C VAL A 566 -6.78 9.24 -12.97
N ARG A 567 -7.19 10.07 -12.02
CA ARG A 567 -6.51 11.34 -11.72
C ARG A 567 -5.70 11.21 -10.44
N ALA A 568 -4.46 11.68 -10.49
CA ALA A 568 -3.54 11.64 -9.36
C ALA A 568 -2.85 12.99 -9.19
N GLY A 569 -2.68 13.41 -7.94
CA GLY A 569 -2.07 14.68 -7.57
C GLY A 569 -0.93 14.52 -6.57
N ALA A 570 -0.14 15.57 -6.49
CA ALA A 570 1.00 15.71 -5.58
C ALA A 570 0.91 17.06 -4.86
N THR A 571 1.22 17.04 -3.57
CA THR A 571 1.27 18.24 -2.75
C THR A 571 2.59 18.94 -2.98
N LEU A 572 2.52 20.19 -3.43
CA LEU A 572 3.66 21.00 -3.80
C LEU A 572 3.96 21.98 -2.67
N LEU A 573 5.22 21.98 -2.25
CA LEU A 573 5.81 22.94 -1.32
C LEU A 573 6.96 23.69 -1.98
N TYR A 574 7.47 24.72 -1.31
CA TYR A 574 8.66 25.44 -1.78
C TYR A 574 9.86 24.51 -2.02
N ASP A 575 10.05 23.52 -1.14
CA ASP A 575 11.16 22.57 -1.22
C ASP A 575 10.88 21.34 -2.12
N SER A 576 9.71 21.29 -2.76
CA SER A 576 9.38 20.18 -3.69
C SER A 576 10.37 20.08 -4.84
N ASN A 577 10.67 18.85 -5.25
CA ASN A 577 11.51 18.53 -6.40
C ASN A 577 10.60 18.25 -7.62
N PRO A 578 10.61 19.08 -8.67
CA PRO A 578 9.66 18.97 -9.79
C PRO A 578 9.56 17.59 -10.45
N ILE A 579 10.71 16.92 -10.65
CA ILE A 579 10.75 15.60 -11.30
C ILE A 579 10.23 14.53 -10.34
N ALA A 580 10.57 14.62 -9.05
CA ALA A 580 10.08 13.68 -8.05
C ALA A 580 8.55 13.76 -7.89
N GLU A 581 7.98 14.98 -7.87
CA GLU A 581 6.53 15.17 -7.75
C GLU A 581 5.77 14.64 -8.98
N GLU A 582 6.33 14.81 -10.19
CA GLU A 582 5.75 14.19 -11.39
C GLU A 582 5.76 12.66 -11.29
N LEU A 583 6.89 12.06 -10.90
CA LEU A 583 7.01 10.61 -10.70
C LEU A 583 6.07 10.10 -9.60
N GLU A 584 5.85 10.87 -8.54
CA GLU A 584 4.91 10.52 -7.48
C GLU A 584 3.47 10.43 -8.00
N THR A 585 3.03 11.37 -8.83
CA THR A 585 1.69 11.30 -9.43
C THR A 585 1.54 10.10 -10.36
N GLU A 586 2.57 9.76 -11.15
CA GLU A 586 2.58 8.57 -12.01
C GLU A 586 2.52 7.29 -11.17
N LEU A 587 3.25 7.22 -10.05
CA LEU A 587 3.24 6.08 -9.12
C LEU A 587 1.89 5.92 -8.41
N LYS A 588 1.27 7.02 -7.96
CA LYS A 588 -0.07 7.01 -7.36
C LYS A 588 -1.13 6.52 -8.35
N ALA A 589 -1.02 6.93 -9.62
CA ALA A 589 -1.95 6.50 -10.67
C ALA A 589 -1.72 5.06 -11.11
N SER A 590 -0.46 4.61 -11.26
CA SER A 590 -0.12 3.28 -11.76
C SER A 590 -0.73 2.17 -10.91
N ALA A 591 -0.75 2.33 -9.58
CA ALA A 591 -1.37 1.37 -8.66
C ALA A 591 -2.86 1.11 -8.95
N ILE A 592 -3.58 2.12 -9.45
CA ILE A 592 -5.01 2.03 -9.80
C ILE A 592 -5.17 1.55 -11.24
N ILE A 593 -4.36 2.08 -12.16
CA ILE A 593 -4.33 1.67 -13.57
C ILE A 593 -4.05 0.17 -13.70
N ASP A 594 -3.19 -0.39 -12.85
CA ASP A 594 -2.91 -1.83 -12.81
C ASP A 594 -4.15 -2.66 -12.44
N ALA A 595 -5.02 -2.14 -11.56
CA ALA A 595 -6.29 -2.79 -11.23
C ALA A 595 -7.27 -2.75 -12.42
N VAL A 596 -7.21 -1.67 -13.23
CA VAL A 596 -7.98 -1.52 -14.46
C VAL A 596 -7.49 -2.46 -15.56
N LYS A 597 -6.18 -2.49 -15.84
CA LYS A 597 -5.58 -3.16 -17.02
C LYS A 597 -5.62 -4.68 -17.02
N ARG A 598 -5.59 -5.34 -15.85
CA ARG A 598 -5.51 -6.81 -15.80
C ARG A 598 -6.71 -7.45 -16.51
N LYS A 599 -6.48 -8.51 -17.29
CA LYS A 599 -7.53 -9.31 -17.93
C LYS A 599 -7.72 -10.61 -17.15
N GLY A 600 -8.96 -11.11 -17.06
CA GLY A 600 -9.32 -12.20 -16.16
C GLY A 600 -8.83 -13.58 -16.62
N ALA A 601 -8.06 -14.23 -15.73
CA ALA A 601 -7.79 -15.68 -15.56
C ALA A 601 -6.78 -15.92 -14.42
N GLU A 602 -6.08 -14.87 -13.96
CA GLU A 602 -5.17 -14.92 -12.79
C GLU A 602 -5.88 -14.76 -11.44
N ASP A 603 -7.21 -14.57 -11.43
CA ASP A 603 -7.96 -14.16 -10.24
C ASP A 603 -8.23 -15.32 -9.22
N ASP A 604 -8.02 -16.58 -9.62
CA ASP A 604 -8.13 -17.79 -8.77
C ASP A 604 -6.79 -18.28 -8.19
N ALA A 605 -5.67 -17.64 -8.55
CA ALA A 605 -4.47 -17.78 -7.77
C ALA A 605 -4.71 -17.01 -6.46
N VAL A 606 -5.11 -17.76 -5.42
CA VAL A 606 -4.79 -17.42 -4.03
C VAL A 606 -3.41 -16.77 -4.04
N ALA A 607 -3.27 -15.66 -3.32
CA ALA A 607 -1.97 -15.15 -2.96
C ALA A 607 -1.24 -16.24 -2.15
N THR A 608 -0.68 -17.24 -2.84
CA THR A 608 0.58 -17.82 -2.44
C THR A 608 1.48 -16.62 -2.29
N GLY A 609 2.01 -16.46 -1.08
CA GLY A 609 2.80 -15.32 -0.68
C GLY A 609 3.77 -14.91 -1.77
N GLU A 610 4.05 -13.60 -1.78
CA GLU A 610 5.25 -13.00 -2.36
C GLU A 610 6.16 -14.06 -2.96
N GLU A 611 6.24 -14.08 -4.30
CA GLU A 611 7.22 -14.88 -5.01
C GLU A 611 8.53 -14.71 -4.26
N MET A 612 8.88 -15.72 -3.45
CA MET A 612 10.23 -15.94 -3.01
C MET A 612 10.98 -15.94 -4.33
N GLN A 613 11.78 -14.89 -4.55
CA GLN A 613 12.86 -14.92 -5.51
C GLN A 613 13.36 -16.35 -5.57
N GLU A 614 13.37 -16.94 -6.77
CA GLU A 614 13.93 -18.26 -7.01
C GLU A 614 15.14 -18.41 -6.11
N LEU A 615 15.05 -19.33 -5.12
CA LEU A 615 16.08 -19.50 -4.11
C LEU A 615 17.41 -19.58 -4.87
N PRO A 616 18.31 -18.59 -4.73
CA PRO A 616 19.61 -18.67 -5.39
C PRO A 616 20.23 -19.99 -4.93
N ASN A 617 20.86 -20.72 -5.85
CA ASN A 617 21.56 -21.98 -5.56
C ASN A 617 22.24 -21.88 -4.18
N LYS A 618 21.64 -22.54 -3.18
CA LYS A 618 22.04 -22.40 -1.77
C LYS A 618 23.51 -22.76 -1.65
N VAL A 619 24.37 -21.77 -1.42
CA VAL A 619 25.84 -21.92 -1.51
C VAL A 619 26.41 -22.93 -0.50
N GLY A 620 25.67 -23.21 0.56
CA GLY A 620 26.00 -24.20 1.57
C GLY A 620 25.48 -25.61 1.28
N LEU A 621 24.72 -25.85 0.20
CA LEU A 621 24.13 -27.15 -0.07
C LEU A 621 25.22 -28.24 -0.20
N GLY A 622 25.11 -29.28 0.62
CA GLY A 622 26.08 -30.37 0.68
C GLY A 622 27.34 -30.08 1.51
N LYS A 623 27.49 -28.85 2.03
CA LYS A 623 28.60 -28.49 2.93
C LYS A 623 28.26 -28.76 4.38
N THR A 624 29.28 -29.11 5.16
CA THR A 624 29.24 -29.40 6.58
C THR A 624 30.04 -28.36 7.37
N ILE A 625 29.39 -27.74 8.35
CA ILE A 625 29.99 -26.69 9.19
C ILE A 625 29.99 -27.15 10.64
N ILE A 626 31.14 -27.03 11.30
CA ILE A 626 31.24 -27.15 12.76
C ILE A 626 31.27 -25.74 13.37
N LEU A 627 30.25 -25.42 14.16
CA LEU A 627 30.19 -24.17 14.94
C LEU A 627 30.68 -24.47 16.36
N ILE A 628 31.84 -23.91 16.74
CA ILE A 628 32.36 -24.02 18.10
C ILE A 628 31.73 -22.92 18.96
N ASP A 629 30.90 -23.32 19.91
CA ASP A 629 30.19 -22.46 20.86
C ASP A 629 31.08 -22.09 22.05
N HIS A 630 31.44 -20.81 22.17
CA HIS A 630 32.21 -20.25 23.29
C HIS A 630 31.30 -19.64 24.37
N GLU A 631 30.11 -20.24 24.56
CA GLU A 631 29.15 -19.91 25.62
C GLU A 631 28.48 -18.54 25.46
N ASP A 632 28.23 -18.16 24.20
CA ASP A 632 27.47 -16.95 23.87
C ASP A 632 25.97 -17.22 23.78
N SER A 633 25.16 -16.27 24.25
CA SER A 633 23.70 -16.40 24.23
C SER A 633 23.08 -16.35 22.82
N PHE A 634 23.81 -15.89 21.80
CA PHE A 634 23.35 -15.71 20.42
C PHE A 634 23.83 -16.81 19.46
N VAL A 635 24.59 -17.81 19.93
CA VAL A 635 25.19 -18.86 19.09
C VAL A 635 24.16 -19.63 18.24
N HIS A 636 22.95 -19.83 18.76
CA HIS A 636 21.89 -20.54 18.04
C HIS A 636 21.27 -19.70 16.91
N THR A 637 21.26 -18.37 17.04
CA THR A 637 20.84 -17.46 15.97
C THR A 637 21.84 -17.48 14.83
N LEU A 638 23.14 -17.39 15.13
CA LEU A 638 24.22 -17.54 14.15
C LEU A 638 24.16 -18.92 13.47
N GLY A 639 23.97 -19.98 14.26
CA GLY A 639 23.77 -21.34 13.74
C GLY A 639 22.54 -21.47 12.83
N ASN A 640 21.46 -20.73 13.10
CA ASN A 640 20.28 -20.70 12.25
C ASN A 640 20.58 -20.01 10.90
N TYR A 641 21.25 -18.86 10.90
CA TYR A 641 21.64 -18.16 9.68
C TYR A 641 22.56 -19.03 8.79
N LEU A 642 23.54 -19.69 9.40
CA LEU A 642 24.40 -20.65 8.69
C LEU A 642 23.60 -21.80 8.05
N ARG A 643 22.56 -22.32 8.71
CA ARG A 643 21.67 -23.36 8.12
C ARG A 643 20.83 -22.83 6.97
N GLN A 644 20.44 -21.55 6.99
CA GLN A 644 19.66 -20.95 5.90
C GLN A 644 20.44 -20.91 4.58
N THR A 645 21.77 -20.84 4.63
CA THR A 645 22.66 -20.97 3.45
C THR A 645 22.57 -22.35 2.77
N GLY A 646 21.92 -23.34 3.41
CA GLY A 646 21.80 -24.73 2.94
C GLY A 646 22.81 -25.70 3.57
N ALA A 647 23.73 -25.22 4.40
CA ALA A 647 24.75 -26.06 5.05
C ALA A 647 24.21 -26.90 6.22
N SER A 648 24.81 -28.07 6.42
CA SER A 648 24.59 -28.90 7.62
C SER A 648 25.47 -28.38 8.76
N VAL A 649 24.86 -27.79 9.79
CA VAL A 649 25.58 -27.14 10.90
C VAL A 649 25.46 -27.94 12.20
N LYS A 650 26.60 -28.40 12.71
CA LYS A 650 26.72 -29.07 14.02
C LYS A 650 27.41 -28.13 15.02
N THR A 651 26.73 -27.81 16.11
CA THR A 651 27.26 -26.95 17.17
C THR A 651 27.94 -27.80 18.25
N LEU A 652 29.18 -27.46 18.61
CA LEU A 652 29.95 -28.13 19.66
C LEU A 652 30.40 -27.11 20.70
N ARG A 653 30.19 -27.37 21.99
CA ARG A 653 30.69 -26.50 23.06
C ARG A 653 32.22 -26.53 23.11
N SER A 654 32.85 -25.37 23.25
CA SER A 654 34.31 -25.21 23.30
C SER A 654 34.97 -26.07 24.37
N GLY A 655 36.20 -26.50 24.11
CA GLY A 655 37.03 -27.30 25.02
C GLY A 655 37.56 -28.59 24.39
N PRO A 656 38.29 -29.43 25.16
CA PRO A 656 39.01 -30.59 24.64
C PRO A 656 38.12 -31.60 23.89
N SER A 657 36.85 -31.74 24.31
CA SER A 657 35.90 -32.65 23.68
C SER A 657 35.49 -32.20 22.27
N ALA A 658 35.39 -30.90 22.00
CA ALA A 658 35.12 -30.39 20.65
C ALA A 658 36.30 -30.66 19.72
N LEU A 659 37.53 -30.42 20.19
CA LEU A 659 38.76 -30.70 19.43
C LEU A 659 38.88 -32.19 19.11
N ALA A 660 38.63 -33.06 20.10
CA ALA A 660 38.64 -34.51 19.90
C ALA A 660 37.56 -34.97 18.91
N ALA A 661 36.38 -34.34 18.91
CA ALA A 661 35.31 -34.66 17.96
C ALA A 661 35.68 -34.24 16.53
N ILE A 662 36.30 -33.07 16.34
CA ILE A 662 36.78 -32.62 15.03
C ILE A 662 37.89 -33.55 14.52
N GLU A 663 38.88 -33.87 15.37
CA GLU A 663 39.96 -34.80 15.01
C GLU A 663 39.40 -36.18 14.61
N LYS A 664 38.40 -36.69 15.34
CA LYS A 664 37.72 -37.95 15.01
C LYS A 664 37.01 -37.88 13.66
N LEU A 665 36.27 -36.80 13.39
CA LEU A 665 35.59 -36.63 12.09
C LEU A 665 36.58 -36.62 10.93
N VAL A 666 37.72 -35.95 11.08
CA VAL A 666 38.77 -35.96 10.06
C VAL A 666 39.36 -37.36 9.87
N GLN A 667 39.61 -38.10 10.96
CA GLN A 667 40.12 -39.48 10.90
C GLN A 667 39.13 -40.46 10.25
N GLU A 668 37.83 -40.24 10.38
CA GLU A 668 36.76 -41.04 9.77
C GLU A 668 36.48 -40.64 8.30
N GLY A 669 37.27 -39.73 7.72
CA GLY A 669 37.09 -39.23 6.35
C GLY A 669 35.91 -38.25 6.19
N GLN A 670 35.36 -37.76 7.30
CA GLN A 670 34.24 -36.80 7.36
C GLN A 670 34.74 -35.41 7.75
N LYS A 671 35.82 -34.95 7.10
CA LYS A 671 36.41 -33.62 7.35
C LYS A 671 35.36 -32.53 7.07
N PRO A 672 35.14 -31.58 8.00
CA PRO A 672 34.18 -30.50 7.77
C PRO A 672 34.70 -29.50 6.74
N ASP A 673 33.78 -28.92 5.97
CA ASP A 673 34.08 -27.91 4.96
C ASP A 673 34.47 -26.56 5.58
N MET A 674 34.04 -26.30 6.80
CA MET A 674 34.37 -25.08 7.53
C MET A 674 34.22 -25.25 9.05
N VAL A 675 35.06 -24.53 9.79
CA VAL A 675 34.87 -24.29 11.23
C VAL A 675 34.54 -22.82 11.47
N VAL A 676 33.44 -22.58 12.20
CA VAL A 676 33.05 -21.23 12.64
C VAL A 676 33.34 -21.10 14.13
N LEU A 677 34.10 -20.08 14.51
CA LEU A 677 34.37 -19.68 15.89
C LEU A 677 33.32 -18.65 16.31
N SER A 678 32.41 -19.08 17.18
CA SER A 678 31.32 -18.22 17.67
C SER A 678 31.83 -17.07 18.56
N PRO A 679 30.97 -16.06 18.81
CA PRO A 679 31.18 -15.10 19.89
C PRO A 679 31.28 -15.77 21.27
N GLY A 680 31.67 -15.01 22.29
CA GLY A 680 31.73 -15.48 23.68
C GLY A 680 32.11 -14.36 24.65
N PRO A 681 31.91 -14.57 25.96
CA PRO A 681 32.35 -13.64 26.99
C PRO A 681 33.88 -13.71 27.19
N GLY A 682 34.43 -12.86 28.05
CA GLY A 682 35.83 -13.00 28.49
C GLY A 682 36.87 -12.73 27.39
N ASN A 683 38.02 -13.41 27.50
CA ASN A 683 39.15 -13.30 26.59
C ASN A 683 39.33 -14.60 25.78
N PRO A 684 39.99 -14.56 24.60
CA PRO A 684 40.23 -15.77 23.81
C PRO A 684 40.99 -16.88 24.54
N THR A 685 41.86 -16.51 25.50
CA THR A 685 42.61 -17.44 26.34
C THR A 685 41.72 -18.29 27.25
N ASP A 686 40.59 -17.76 27.71
CA ASP A 686 39.67 -18.46 28.62
C ASP A 686 39.08 -19.73 27.97
N PHE A 687 39.05 -19.75 26.64
CA PHE A 687 38.50 -20.83 25.81
C PHE A 687 39.56 -21.58 25.00
N GLU A 688 40.83 -21.27 25.21
CA GLU A 688 41.97 -21.85 24.49
C GLU A 688 41.83 -21.75 22.95
N LEU A 689 41.31 -20.62 22.41
CA LEU A 689 41.01 -20.48 20.97
C LEU A 689 42.20 -20.80 20.07
N SER A 690 43.43 -20.51 20.51
CA SER A 690 44.65 -20.86 19.78
C SER A 690 44.75 -22.35 19.47
N LYS A 691 44.33 -23.25 20.38
CA LYS A 691 44.33 -24.70 20.12
C LYS A 691 43.29 -25.11 19.07
N SER A 692 42.13 -24.45 19.08
CA SER A 692 41.10 -24.64 18.05
C SER A 692 41.62 -24.21 16.68
N ILE A 693 42.29 -23.05 16.62
CA ILE A 693 42.87 -22.51 15.38
C ILE A 693 44.00 -23.42 14.88
N ASP A 694 44.93 -23.85 15.74
CA ASP A 694 46.00 -24.79 15.40
C ASP A 694 45.47 -26.09 14.78
N LEU A 695 44.39 -26.64 15.35
CA LEU A 695 43.75 -27.85 14.85
C LEU A 695 43.19 -27.66 13.43
N VAL A 696 42.52 -26.53 13.21
CA VAL A 696 41.90 -26.18 11.93
C VAL A 696 42.98 -25.93 10.86
N ILE A 697 44.10 -25.30 11.21
CA ILE A 697 45.27 -25.14 10.35
C ILE A 697 45.90 -26.50 10.01
N LYS A 698 46.15 -27.34 11.02
CA LYS A 698 46.74 -28.69 10.87
C LYS A 698 46.02 -29.52 9.82
N HIS A 699 44.69 -29.47 9.82
CA HIS A 699 43.84 -30.26 8.91
C HIS A 699 43.45 -29.53 7.62
N LYS A 700 43.96 -28.32 7.39
CA LYS A 700 43.60 -27.46 6.25
C LYS A 700 42.08 -27.27 6.13
N ILE A 701 41.42 -26.85 7.21
CA ILE A 701 39.99 -26.54 7.22
C ILE A 701 39.81 -25.00 7.18
N PRO A 702 38.99 -24.42 6.29
CA PRO A 702 38.66 -22.99 6.32
C PRO A 702 38.04 -22.54 7.65
N CYS A 703 38.30 -21.29 8.05
CA CYS A 703 37.86 -20.78 9.34
C CYS A 703 37.21 -19.40 9.26
N PHE A 704 36.08 -19.23 9.95
CA PHE A 704 35.42 -17.93 10.11
C PHE A 704 35.21 -17.57 11.57
N GLY A 705 35.57 -16.36 11.98
CA GLY A 705 35.41 -15.88 13.36
C GLY A 705 34.37 -14.77 13.51
N VAL A 706 33.58 -14.81 14.58
CA VAL A 706 32.66 -13.72 14.95
C VAL A 706 32.96 -13.24 16.36
N CYS A 707 33.10 -11.92 16.54
CA CYS A 707 33.39 -11.26 17.82
C CYS A 707 34.61 -11.85 18.56
N LEU A 708 34.40 -12.72 19.56
CA LEU A 708 35.48 -13.44 20.24
C LEU A 708 36.34 -14.27 19.27
N GLY A 709 35.73 -14.81 18.21
CA GLY A 709 36.44 -15.50 17.13
C GLY A 709 37.45 -14.61 16.41
N LEU A 710 37.11 -13.34 16.12
CA LEU A 710 38.06 -12.37 15.57
C LEU A 710 39.19 -12.09 16.55
N GLN A 711 38.84 -11.87 17.81
CA GLN A 711 39.80 -11.57 18.87
C GLN A 711 40.81 -12.72 19.06
N GLY A 712 40.33 -13.96 19.00
CA GLY A 712 41.18 -15.15 19.06
C GLY A 712 42.10 -15.30 17.85
N MET A 713 41.63 -14.98 16.64
CA MET A 713 42.52 -14.95 15.46
C MET A 713 43.60 -13.88 15.60
N VAL A 714 43.24 -12.69 16.07
CA VAL A 714 44.22 -11.62 16.32
C VAL A 714 45.29 -12.07 17.30
N GLU A 715 44.90 -12.65 18.44
CA GLU A 715 45.86 -13.12 19.45
C GLU A 715 46.71 -14.29 18.96
N HIS A 716 46.11 -15.26 18.28
CA HIS A 716 46.79 -16.46 17.78
C HIS A 716 47.94 -16.13 16.81
N PHE A 717 47.73 -15.18 15.90
CA PHE A 717 48.75 -14.75 14.94
C PHE A 717 49.72 -13.71 15.50
N GLY A 718 49.70 -13.46 16.82
CA GLY A 718 50.66 -12.59 17.51
C GLY A 718 50.27 -11.12 17.60
N GLY A 719 49.01 -10.79 17.32
CA GLY A 719 48.46 -9.45 17.53
C GLY A 719 48.14 -9.15 19.00
N LYS A 720 47.75 -7.91 19.29
CA LYS A 720 47.34 -7.49 20.65
C LYS A 720 45.90 -7.04 20.69
N LEU A 721 45.23 -7.39 21.78
CA LEU A 721 43.88 -6.91 22.10
C LEU A 721 43.94 -5.72 23.05
N GLY A 722 43.02 -4.77 22.86
CA GLY A 722 42.81 -3.62 23.72
C GLY A 722 41.38 -3.59 24.24
N VAL A 723 41.15 -2.76 25.26
CA VAL A 723 39.81 -2.50 25.80
C VAL A 723 39.33 -1.17 25.26
N LEU A 724 38.11 -1.11 24.75
CA LEU A 724 37.48 0.13 24.31
C LEU A 724 37.35 1.10 25.49
N SER A 725 37.55 2.40 25.24
CA SER A 725 37.30 3.45 26.23
C SER A 725 35.83 3.52 26.65
N TYR A 726 34.93 3.10 25.74
CA TYR A 726 33.50 2.99 25.98
C TYR A 726 32.98 1.62 25.47
N PRO A 727 32.31 0.82 26.31
CA PRO A 727 31.84 -0.50 25.92
C PRO A 727 30.64 -0.42 24.94
N MET A 728 30.70 -1.25 23.90
CA MET A 728 29.69 -1.31 22.85
C MET A 728 28.91 -2.61 22.94
N HIS A 729 27.87 -2.63 23.78
CA HIS A 729 27.00 -3.78 24.03
C HIS A 729 25.58 -3.49 23.54
N GLY A 730 25.16 -4.13 22.44
CA GLY A 730 23.83 -3.97 21.85
C GLY A 730 23.62 -2.63 21.17
N LYS A 731 24.64 -2.12 20.48
CA LYS A 731 24.61 -0.81 19.82
C LYS A 731 24.90 -0.93 18.33
N PRO A 732 24.21 -0.16 17.48
CA PRO A 732 24.57 -0.04 16.08
C PRO A 732 25.84 0.80 15.92
N SER A 733 26.59 0.58 14.85
CA SER A 733 27.64 1.47 14.38
C SER A 733 27.79 1.32 12.88
N GLU A 734 28.08 2.43 12.19
CA GLU A 734 28.49 2.37 10.79
C GLU A 734 29.91 1.80 10.69
N VAL A 735 30.12 0.95 9.68
CA VAL A 735 31.43 0.43 9.30
C VAL A 735 31.71 0.75 7.84
N ALA A 736 32.97 1.08 7.55
CA ALA A 736 33.49 1.32 6.22
C ALA A 736 34.44 0.19 5.81
N LEU A 737 34.25 -0.31 4.60
CA LEU A 737 35.12 -1.31 3.99
C LEU A 737 36.46 -0.68 3.60
N THR A 738 37.55 -1.38 3.89
CA THR A 738 38.88 -0.96 3.39
C THR A 738 39.07 -1.42 1.95
N ARG A 739 40.17 -1.03 1.30
CA ARG A 739 40.56 -1.57 -0.01
C ARG A 739 40.58 -3.11 -0.07
N HIS A 740 40.87 -3.78 1.06
CA HIS A 740 40.90 -5.24 1.15
C HIS A 740 39.49 -5.81 1.37
N GLY A 741 38.59 -5.06 2.03
CA GLY A 741 37.16 -5.39 2.12
C GLY A 741 36.41 -5.25 0.79
N LEU A 742 36.89 -4.37 -0.09
CA LEU A 742 36.33 -4.15 -1.44
C LEU A 742 36.89 -5.10 -2.52
N ALA A 743 37.78 -6.03 -2.16
CA ALA A 743 38.33 -7.00 -3.11
C ALA A 743 37.27 -7.99 -3.59
N GLU A 744 37.37 -8.48 -4.83
CA GLU A 744 36.35 -9.37 -5.46
C GLU A 744 36.09 -10.68 -4.69
N GLU A 745 37.10 -11.20 -3.99
CA GLU A 745 37.01 -12.43 -3.17
C GLU A 745 36.92 -12.14 -1.66
N SER A 746 36.46 -10.94 -1.28
CA SER A 746 36.22 -10.59 0.12
C SER A 746 34.91 -11.22 0.64
N ILE A 747 34.83 -11.45 1.95
CA ILE A 747 33.56 -11.82 2.59
C ILE A 747 32.50 -10.71 2.49
N PHE A 748 32.91 -9.47 2.16
CA PHE A 748 32.01 -8.32 1.99
C PHE A 748 31.59 -8.07 0.53
N THR A 749 31.98 -8.92 -0.42
CA THR A 749 31.64 -8.75 -1.84
C THR A 749 30.12 -8.61 -2.03
N GLY A 750 29.69 -7.54 -2.71
CA GLY A 750 28.27 -7.24 -2.96
C GLY A 750 27.60 -6.38 -1.89
N LEU A 751 28.30 -6.00 -0.82
CA LEU A 751 27.83 -5.03 0.16
C LEU A 751 28.23 -3.59 -0.21
N PRO A 752 27.48 -2.58 0.26
CA PRO A 752 27.87 -1.17 0.08
C PRO A 752 29.19 -0.85 0.80
N GLU A 753 29.87 0.21 0.36
CA GLU A 753 31.16 0.65 0.95
C GLU A 753 31.04 0.98 2.43
N THR A 754 29.89 1.48 2.87
CA THR A 754 29.53 1.65 4.29
C THR A 754 28.17 1.05 4.62
N PHE A 755 28.02 0.49 5.82
CA PHE A 755 26.75 -0.03 6.33
C PHE A 755 26.73 -0.14 7.86
N GLU A 756 25.53 -0.23 8.44
CA GLU A 756 25.33 -0.36 9.89
C GLU A 756 25.42 -1.82 10.36
N VAL A 757 26.09 -2.03 11.50
CA VAL A 757 26.27 -3.36 12.13
C VAL A 757 26.10 -3.31 13.65
N ALA A 758 25.79 -4.47 14.23
CA ALA A 758 25.62 -4.64 15.67
C ALA A 758 26.93 -4.92 16.43
N ARG A 759 27.27 -4.08 17.41
CA ARG A 759 28.43 -4.29 18.30
C ARG A 759 28.00 -4.85 19.66
N TYR A 760 28.67 -5.92 20.08
CA TYR A 760 28.57 -6.54 21.41
C TYR A 760 29.94 -6.87 22.00
N HIS A 761 30.85 -5.89 22.03
CA HIS A 761 32.22 -6.14 22.48
C HIS A 761 32.80 -4.99 23.31
N SER A 762 33.70 -5.37 24.22
CA SER A 762 34.58 -4.43 24.95
C SER A 762 36.03 -4.57 24.52
N LEU A 763 36.43 -5.77 24.09
CA LEU A 763 37.75 -6.05 23.55
C LEU A 763 37.76 -5.82 22.04
N HIS A 764 38.91 -5.42 21.51
CA HIS A 764 39.11 -5.26 20.07
C HIS A 764 40.58 -5.52 19.71
N GLY A 765 40.84 -5.87 18.44
CA GLY A 765 42.21 -5.92 17.93
C GLY A 765 42.79 -4.52 17.78
N ILE A 766 43.97 -4.29 18.37
CA ILE A 766 44.68 -3.02 18.23
C ILE A 766 45.37 -2.99 16.88
N ARG A 767 44.92 -2.08 16.00
CA ARG A 767 45.33 -2.01 14.60
C ARG A 767 46.84 -1.92 14.41
N GLU A 768 47.53 -1.14 15.25
CA GLU A 768 48.98 -0.91 15.18
C GLU A 768 49.80 -2.15 15.54
N PHE A 769 49.19 -3.11 16.23
CA PHE A 769 49.83 -4.35 16.65
C PHE A 769 49.32 -5.56 15.87
N LEU A 770 48.57 -5.38 14.78
CA LEU A 770 48.18 -6.51 13.94
C LEU A 770 49.40 -7.06 13.17
N PRO A 771 49.56 -8.39 13.11
CA PRO A 771 50.59 -9.03 12.31
C PRO A 771 50.34 -8.80 10.81
N LYS A 772 51.38 -8.88 9.98
CA LYS A 772 51.28 -8.59 8.53
C LYS A 772 50.41 -9.59 7.78
N GLU A 773 50.22 -10.74 8.38
CA GLU A 773 49.42 -11.86 7.91
C GLU A 773 47.92 -11.58 8.01
N LEU A 774 47.48 -10.59 8.82
CA LEU A 774 46.08 -10.20 8.98
C LEU A 774 45.81 -8.82 8.35
N GLU A 775 45.15 -8.81 7.20
CA GLU A 775 44.69 -7.59 6.55
C GLU A 775 43.38 -7.11 7.16
N VAL A 776 43.29 -5.81 7.45
CA VAL A 776 42.05 -5.19 7.93
C VAL A 776 41.10 -4.99 6.75
N THR A 777 39.91 -5.58 6.82
CA THR A 777 38.90 -5.54 5.76
C THR A 777 37.75 -4.56 6.05
N ALA A 778 37.47 -4.26 7.33
CA ALA A 778 36.48 -3.25 7.71
C ALA A 778 36.90 -2.47 8.97
N LEU A 779 36.49 -1.20 9.05
CA LEU A 779 36.73 -0.31 10.19
C LEU A 779 35.43 0.38 10.59
N SER A 780 35.20 0.60 11.88
CA SER A 780 34.13 1.48 12.36
C SER A 780 34.56 2.97 12.34
N GLU A 781 33.60 3.87 12.48
CA GLU A 781 33.84 5.33 12.55
C GLU A 781 34.84 5.74 13.63
N ASP A 782 34.88 5.03 14.76
CA ASP A 782 35.82 5.23 15.86
C ASP A 782 37.20 4.58 15.61
N GLY A 783 37.46 4.09 14.39
CA GLY A 783 38.75 3.56 13.96
C GLY A 783 39.06 2.13 14.41
N ILE A 784 38.07 1.43 14.98
CA ILE A 784 38.24 0.07 15.51
C ILE A 784 38.17 -0.95 14.36
N VAL A 785 38.99 -2.00 14.46
CA VAL A 785 39.02 -3.10 13.49
C VAL A 785 37.72 -3.91 13.59
N MET A 786 36.95 -3.90 12.50
CA MET A 786 35.63 -4.56 12.41
C MET A 786 35.62 -5.80 11.54
N GLY A 787 36.63 -5.96 10.68
CA GLY A 787 36.85 -7.16 9.88
C GLY A 787 38.34 -7.40 9.61
N ILE A 788 38.73 -8.67 9.56
CA ILE A 788 40.07 -9.12 9.18
C ILE A 788 40.02 -10.28 8.18
N GLN A 789 41.05 -10.42 7.37
CA GLN A 789 41.28 -11.57 6.50
C GLN A 789 42.75 -11.96 6.50
N HIS A 790 43.05 -13.25 6.53
CA HIS A 790 44.41 -13.74 6.49
C HIS A 790 44.95 -13.73 5.04
N THR A 791 46.22 -13.38 4.84
CA THR A 791 46.82 -13.23 3.50
C THR A 791 47.01 -14.52 2.73
N SER A 792 47.33 -15.64 3.40
CA SER A 792 47.57 -16.95 2.77
C SER A 792 46.61 -18.08 3.18
N LEU A 793 46.01 -18.03 4.36
CA LEU A 793 45.06 -19.03 4.84
C LEU A 793 43.62 -18.58 4.52
N PRO A 794 42.68 -19.50 4.23
CA PRO A 794 41.27 -19.18 3.98
C PRO A 794 40.53 -18.86 5.30
N PHE A 795 40.98 -17.79 5.95
CA PHE A 795 40.58 -17.37 7.28
C PHE A 795 40.10 -15.91 7.21
N ALA A 796 38.91 -15.65 7.72
CA ALA A 796 38.39 -14.30 7.87
C ALA A 796 37.57 -14.18 9.16
N ALA A 797 37.39 -12.96 9.66
CA ALA A 797 36.56 -12.75 10.84
C ALA A 797 35.96 -11.35 10.87
N VAL A 798 34.87 -11.22 11.62
CA VAL A 798 34.20 -9.94 11.90
C VAL A 798 34.07 -9.70 13.40
N GLN A 799 34.20 -8.45 13.85
CA GLN A 799 34.10 -8.08 15.26
C GLN A 799 32.64 -7.88 15.69
N PHE A 800 31.77 -7.49 14.75
CA PHE A 800 30.33 -7.32 14.94
C PHE A 800 29.58 -8.64 14.78
N HIS A 801 28.28 -8.62 15.09
CA HIS A 801 27.41 -9.79 15.02
C HIS A 801 26.55 -9.74 13.75
N PRO A 802 26.86 -10.51 12.69
CA PRO A 802 26.07 -10.56 11.46
C PRO A 802 24.65 -11.12 11.69
N GLU A 803 24.45 -11.91 12.75
CA GLU A 803 23.18 -12.54 13.12
C GLU A 803 22.25 -11.66 13.96
N SER A 804 22.73 -10.50 14.41
CA SER A 804 21.98 -9.62 15.32
C SER A 804 20.89 -8.85 14.58
N ILE A 805 19.79 -8.54 15.28
CA ILE A 805 18.69 -7.71 14.80
C ILE A 805 19.09 -6.27 14.40
N LEU A 806 20.22 -5.79 14.93
CA LEU A 806 20.80 -4.47 14.60
C LEU A 806 21.71 -4.51 13.37
N THR A 807 21.97 -5.68 12.81
CA THR A 807 22.63 -5.84 11.51
C THR A 807 21.54 -6.25 10.50
N SER A 808 21.48 -5.59 9.34
CA SER A 808 20.50 -5.96 8.32
C SER A 808 20.57 -7.47 8.01
N PRO A 809 19.46 -8.22 8.05
CA PRO A 809 19.46 -9.66 7.76
C PRO A 809 20.05 -9.98 6.39
N SER A 810 19.82 -9.13 5.39
CA SER A 810 20.42 -9.30 4.06
C SER A 810 21.95 -9.19 4.11
N HIS A 811 22.48 -8.16 4.79
CA HIS A 811 23.93 -7.99 4.94
C HIS A 811 24.56 -9.14 5.71
N GLY A 812 23.95 -9.53 6.83
CA GLY A 812 24.39 -10.66 7.64
C GLY A 812 24.45 -11.96 6.85
N MET A 813 23.38 -12.27 6.09
CA MET A 813 23.34 -13.45 5.23
C MET A 813 24.37 -13.39 4.10
N THR A 814 24.52 -12.25 3.42
CA THR A 814 25.54 -12.10 2.35
C THR A 814 26.95 -12.38 2.86
N ILE A 815 27.32 -11.89 4.05
CA ILE A 815 28.64 -12.16 4.65
C ILE A 815 28.85 -13.67 4.88
N LEU A 816 27.84 -14.36 5.41
CA LEU A 816 27.91 -15.80 5.69
C LEU A 816 27.95 -16.63 4.39
N GLU A 817 27.20 -16.25 3.38
CA GLU A 817 27.23 -16.87 2.06
C GLU A 817 28.60 -16.70 1.37
N ASN A 818 29.15 -15.50 1.42
CA ASN A 818 30.47 -15.19 0.86
C ASN A 818 31.59 -15.91 1.60
N THR A 819 31.47 -16.06 2.92
CA THR A 819 32.38 -16.88 3.71
C THR A 819 32.46 -18.30 3.15
N LEU A 820 31.31 -18.92 2.86
CA LEU A 820 31.25 -20.26 2.25
C LEU A 820 31.70 -20.30 0.79
N ARG A 821 31.62 -19.20 0.06
CA ARG A 821 32.01 -19.11 -1.36
C ARG A 821 33.52 -18.93 -1.54
N TYR A 822 34.13 -18.06 -0.74
CA TYR A 822 35.49 -17.59 -0.97
C TYR A 822 36.54 -18.20 -0.04
N LEU A 823 36.17 -18.63 1.18
CA LEU A 823 37.13 -19.28 2.07
C LEU A 823 37.29 -20.76 1.71
N LYS A 824 38.25 -21.07 0.85
CA LYS A 824 38.60 -22.43 0.43
C LYS A 824 40.10 -22.59 0.26
N TYR A 825 40.63 -23.78 0.55
CA TYR A 825 41.96 -24.13 0.09
C TYR A 825 41.91 -24.40 -1.42
N PRO A 826 42.98 -24.09 -2.18
CA PRO A 826 43.08 -24.51 -3.58
C PRO A 826 42.92 -26.04 -3.67
N GLU A 827 41.90 -26.55 -4.37
CA GLU A 827 41.57 -27.98 -4.38
C GLU A 827 42.59 -28.82 -5.19
N ASP A 828 43.05 -29.92 -4.59
CA ASP A 828 43.46 -31.16 -5.26
C ASP A 828 42.20 -31.79 -5.89
N ASP A 829 41.86 -31.35 -7.10
CA ASP A 829 40.58 -31.61 -7.79
C ASP A 829 40.56 -32.96 -8.53
N LEU A 830 40.50 -34.08 -7.79
CA LEU A 830 40.33 -35.43 -8.38
C LEU A 830 39.33 -36.30 -7.60
N ALA A 831 38.06 -35.88 -7.54
CA ALA A 831 36.95 -36.79 -7.27
C ALA A 831 36.24 -37.20 -8.59
N PRO A 832 36.04 -38.51 -8.87
CA PRO A 832 35.41 -38.96 -10.10
C PRO A 832 33.92 -38.58 -10.14
N LYS A 833 33.51 -37.76 -11.12
CA LYS A 833 32.08 -37.51 -11.40
C LYS A 833 31.43 -38.83 -11.83
N SER A 834 30.41 -39.29 -11.10
CA SER A 834 29.74 -40.56 -11.39
C SER A 834 29.09 -40.53 -12.79
N GLY A 835 29.21 -41.62 -13.56
CA GLY A 835 28.69 -41.72 -14.92
C GLY A 835 27.19 -41.40 -15.04
N ALA A 836 26.41 -41.67 -13.99
CA ALA A 836 24.99 -41.33 -13.91
C ALA A 836 24.71 -39.81 -14.01
N LYS A 837 25.60 -38.97 -13.49
CA LYS A 837 25.44 -37.51 -13.55
C LYS A 837 25.72 -36.96 -14.95
N ILE A 838 26.67 -37.56 -15.67
CA ILE A 838 26.99 -37.21 -17.07
C ILE A 838 25.82 -37.60 -17.98
N VAL A 839 25.27 -38.81 -17.81
CA VAL A 839 24.10 -39.28 -18.57
C VAL A 839 22.89 -38.36 -18.35
N GLY A 840 22.56 -38.05 -17.09
CA GLY A 840 21.41 -37.19 -16.77
C GLY A 840 21.51 -35.77 -17.36
N GLN A 841 22.72 -35.23 -17.50
CA GLN A 841 22.94 -33.94 -18.17
C GLN A 841 22.77 -34.03 -19.69
N LEU A 842 23.24 -35.12 -20.30
CA LEU A 842 23.13 -35.34 -21.74
C LEU A 842 21.70 -35.67 -22.18
N GLU A 843 20.89 -36.32 -21.34
CA GLU A 843 19.47 -36.62 -21.65
C GLU A 843 18.61 -35.35 -21.81
N GLN A 844 18.99 -34.24 -21.16
CA GLN A 844 18.29 -32.97 -21.25
C GLN A 844 18.53 -32.21 -22.56
N LEU A 845 19.56 -32.58 -23.33
CA LEU A 845 19.86 -31.97 -24.62
C LEU A 845 18.88 -32.43 -25.70
N THR A 846 18.64 -31.59 -26.70
CA THR A 846 17.87 -31.94 -27.88
C THR A 846 18.62 -32.93 -28.77
N PHE A 847 17.91 -33.59 -29.69
CA PHE A 847 18.51 -34.60 -30.56
C PHE A 847 19.54 -33.98 -31.52
N GLU A 848 19.26 -32.77 -32.02
CA GLU A 848 20.13 -31.98 -32.88
C GLU A 848 21.43 -31.56 -32.15
N GLU A 849 21.34 -31.09 -30.90
CA GLU A 849 22.51 -30.72 -30.09
C GLU A 849 23.40 -31.93 -29.77
N LEU A 850 22.79 -33.10 -29.55
CA LEU A 850 23.53 -34.35 -29.33
C LEU A 850 24.29 -34.78 -30.59
N LYS A 851 23.68 -34.64 -31.77
CA LYS A 851 24.35 -34.92 -33.05
C LYS A 851 25.53 -33.99 -33.29
N GLU A 852 25.33 -32.69 -33.10
CA GLU A 852 26.39 -31.69 -33.24
C GLU A 852 27.56 -31.97 -32.28
N LYS A 853 27.26 -32.32 -31.02
CA LYS A 853 28.29 -32.71 -30.06
C LYS A 853 29.04 -33.99 -30.47
N CYS A 854 28.36 -35.02 -30.99
CA CYS A 854 29.02 -36.22 -31.50
C CYS A 854 29.96 -35.90 -32.67
N ASP A 855 29.50 -35.10 -33.65
CA ASP A 855 30.30 -34.72 -34.81
C ASP A 855 31.55 -33.93 -34.40
N ASN A 856 31.43 -33.00 -33.46
CA ASN A 856 32.54 -32.17 -32.97
C ASN A 856 33.68 -32.96 -32.31
N VAL A 857 33.41 -34.16 -31.79
CA VAL A 857 34.42 -35.05 -31.18
C VAL A 857 34.77 -36.26 -32.04
N GLY A 858 34.30 -36.28 -33.30
CA GLY A 858 34.61 -37.34 -34.28
C GLY A 858 33.86 -38.65 -34.05
N LEU A 859 32.78 -38.64 -33.27
CA LEU A 859 31.93 -39.81 -33.02
C LEU A 859 30.81 -39.87 -34.07
N SER A 860 30.32 -41.07 -34.38
CA SER A 860 29.15 -41.23 -35.24
C SER A 860 27.94 -40.51 -34.65
N ASN A 861 27.28 -39.69 -35.48
CA ASN A 861 26.04 -38.99 -35.16
C ASN A 861 24.78 -39.78 -35.58
N THR A 862 24.93 -41.03 -36.04
CA THR A 862 23.82 -41.92 -36.41
C THR A 862 23.36 -42.75 -35.21
N GLY A 863 22.04 -42.95 -35.11
CA GLY A 863 21.39 -43.69 -34.03
C GLY A 863 20.23 -42.94 -33.39
N SER A 864 19.61 -43.59 -32.40
CA SER A 864 18.57 -43.00 -31.53
C SER A 864 19.18 -42.00 -30.53
N LYS A 865 18.34 -41.13 -29.95
CA LYS A 865 18.78 -40.15 -28.93
C LYS A 865 19.53 -40.84 -27.78
N SER A 866 19.02 -41.97 -27.29
CA SER A 866 19.61 -42.73 -26.20
C SER A 866 20.99 -43.29 -26.55
N GLU A 867 21.19 -43.74 -27.80
CA GLU A 867 22.49 -44.22 -28.27
C GLU A 867 23.54 -43.08 -28.31
N LEU A 868 23.14 -41.87 -28.75
CA LEU A 868 24.04 -40.71 -28.76
C LEU A 868 24.43 -40.28 -27.33
N VAL A 869 23.47 -40.31 -26.40
CA VAL A 869 23.73 -40.01 -24.97
C VAL A 869 24.73 -41.00 -24.38
N VAL A 870 24.53 -42.31 -24.60
CA VAL A 870 25.43 -43.35 -24.09
C VAL A 870 26.83 -43.19 -24.69
N ARG A 871 26.93 -42.94 -26.00
CA ARG A 871 28.18 -42.76 -26.72
C ARG A 871 28.97 -41.54 -26.21
N LEU A 872 28.31 -40.39 -26.02
CA LEU A 872 28.92 -39.19 -25.46
C LEU A 872 29.29 -39.34 -23.98
N ALA A 873 28.48 -40.06 -23.19
CA ALA A 873 28.78 -40.33 -21.80
C ALA A 873 30.02 -41.22 -21.65
N LEU A 874 30.12 -42.29 -22.44
CA LEU A 874 31.29 -43.17 -22.49
C LEU A 874 32.53 -42.43 -22.97
N TYR A 875 32.42 -41.62 -24.03
CA TYR A 875 33.50 -40.76 -24.51
C TYR A 875 34.02 -39.84 -23.39
N THR A 876 33.12 -39.12 -22.73
CA THR A 876 33.46 -38.18 -21.66
C THR A 876 34.14 -38.90 -20.50
N HIS A 877 33.62 -40.08 -20.13
CA HIS A 877 34.18 -40.89 -19.06
C HIS A 877 35.59 -41.39 -19.41
N LYS A 878 35.78 -42.02 -20.58
CA LYS A 878 37.08 -42.56 -21.01
C LYS A 878 38.13 -41.48 -21.22
N ARG A 879 37.74 -40.32 -21.75
CA ARG A 879 38.61 -39.15 -21.83
C ARG A 879 39.06 -38.67 -20.45
N THR A 880 38.16 -38.66 -19.48
CA THR A 880 38.48 -38.28 -18.09
C THR A 880 39.42 -39.30 -17.44
N GLU A 881 39.23 -40.60 -17.67
CA GLU A 881 40.13 -41.64 -17.18
C GLU A 881 41.53 -41.53 -17.80
N LEU A 882 41.62 -41.23 -19.09
CA LEU A 882 42.86 -41.02 -19.83
C LEU A 882 43.63 -39.79 -19.32
N LEU A 883 42.96 -38.64 -19.17
CA LEU A 883 43.57 -37.42 -18.63
C LEU A 883 44.01 -37.57 -17.16
N ALA A 884 43.31 -38.41 -16.39
CA ALA A 884 43.68 -38.74 -15.01
C ALA A 884 44.78 -39.82 -14.91
N GLY A 885 45.32 -40.31 -16.03
CA GLY A 885 46.33 -41.37 -16.07
C GLY A 885 45.84 -42.75 -15.61
N ARG A 886 44.52 -42.96 -15.54
CA ARG A 886 43.88 -44.22 -15.13
C ARG A 886 43.56 -45.14 -16.30
N LEU A 887 43.54 -44.61 -17.51
CA LEU A 887 43.48 -45.36 -18.77
C LEU A 887 44.77 -45.08 -19.55
N SER A 888 45.40 -46.11 -20.09
CA SER A 888 46.59 -46.00 -20.94
C SER A 888 46.30 -46.72 -22.25
N LEU A 889 46.19 -45.97 -23.34
CA LEU A 889 45.92 -46.53 -24.67
C LEU A 889 47.10 -47.38 -25.16
N GLU A 890 48.32 -47.07 -24.73
CA GLU A 890 49.56 -47.74 -25.15
C GLU A 890 49.73 -49.15 -24.55
N SER A 891 48.90 -49.48 -23.56
CA SER A 891 48.91 -50.77 -22.86
C SER A 891 47.68 -51.64 -23.15
N MET A 892 46.81 -51.22 -24.07
CA MET A 892 45.64 -52.01 -24.50
C MET A 892 46.02 -52.96 -25.63
N GLU A 893 45.47 -54.18 -25.61
CA GLU A 893 45.61 -55.13 -26.73
C GLU A 893 44.80 -54.64 -27.94
N ASP A 894 45.20 -55.04 -29.16
CA ASP A 894 44.58 -54.56 -30.40
C ASP A 894 43.06 -54.83 -30.45
N ASP A 895 42.63 -56.00 -29.98
CA ASP A 895 41.21 -56.40 -29.91
C ASP A 895 40.38 -55.49 -28.96
N GLU A 896 40.97 -55.03 -27.85
CA GLU A 896 40.31 -54.15 -26.88
C GLU A 896 40.18 -52.73 -27.42
N MET A 897 41.18 -52.28 -28.20
CA MET A 897 41.14 -50.99 -28.88
C MET A 897 40.06 -50.96 -29.96
N GLU A 898 39.91 -52.04 -30.73
CA GLU A 898 38.83 -52.18 -31.72
C GLU A 898 37.44 -52.16 -31.07
N GLU A 899 37.25 -52.87 -29.95
CA GLU A 899 35.99 -52.88 -29.20
C GLU A 899 35.63 -51.49 -28.65
N LEU A 900 36.62 -50.77 -28.08
CA LEU A 900 36.42 -49.42 -27.57
C LEU A 900 36.10 -48.43 -28.70
N ALA A 901 36.81 -48.50 -29.83
CA ALA A 901 36.57 -47.65 -30.99
C ALA A 901 35.17 -47.88 -31.60
N SER A 902 34.75 -49.15 -31.68
CA SER A 902 33.41 -49.55 -32.13
C SER A 902 32.31 -49.03 -31.19
N THR A 903 32.52 -49.17 -29.87
CA THR A 903 31.56 -48.73 -28.84
C THR A 903 31.39 -47.20 -28.85
N LEU A 904 32.49 -46.47 -29.04
CA LEU A 904 32.48 -45.02 -29.21
C LEU A 904 31.94 -44.59 -30.59
N GLY A 905 31.77 -45.53 -31.53
CA GLY A 905 31.28 -45.27 -32.86
C GLY A 905 32.21 -44.36 -33.68
N LEU A 906 33.52 -44.54 -33.55
CA LEU A 906 34.50 -43.77 -34.32
C LEU A 906 34.40 -44.07 -35.82
N LYS A 907 34.41 -43.03 -36.66
CA LYS A 907 34.49 -43.18 -38.12
C LYS A 907 35.94 -43.48 -38.51
N VAL A 908 36.30 -44.76 -38.63
CA VAL A 908 37.59 -45.14 -39.21
C VAL A 908 37.44 -45.06 -40.74
N GLU A 909 37.74 -43.90 -41.33
CA GLU A 909 37.72 -43.75 -42.80
C GLU A 909 38.96 -44.42 -43.41
N SER A 910 38.74 -45.34 -44.36
CA SER A 910 39.79 -46.00 -45.12
C SER A 910 40.32 -45.07 -46.24
N ASP A 911 40.80 -43.89 -45.88
CA ASP A 911 41.30 -42.90 -46.82
C ASP A 911 42.80 -43.06 -47.07
N GLY A 912 43.20 -44.21 -47.63
CA GLY A 912 44.47 -44.40 -48.36
C GLY A 912 45.81 -44.10 -47.64
N HIS A 913 45.80 -43.59 -46.43
CA HIS A 913 46.88 -43.35 -45.48
C HIS A 913 46.35 -43.85 -44.13
N GLY A 914 46.45 -45.17 -43.91
CA GLY A 914 45.78 -45.84 -42.78
C GLY A 914 46.29 -45.34 -41.43
N ASP A 915 45.51 -44.49 -40.77
CA ASP A 915 45.65 -44.27 -39.33
C ASP A 915 45.31 -45.58 -38.61
N SER A 916 46.19 -46.04 -37.71
CA SER A 916 45.90 -47.19 -36.86
C SER A 916 44.74 -46.84 -35.92
N VAL A 917 43.97 -47.85 -35.46
CA VAL A 917 42.86 -47.67 -34.49
C VAL A 917 43.33 -46.91 -33.24
N PHE A 918 44.59 -47.13 -32.85
CA PHE A 918 45.27 -46.39 -31.79
C PHE A 918 45.34 -44.88 -32.05
N GLU A 919 45.79 -44.44 -33.23
CA GLU A 919 45.89 -43.00 -33.56
C GLU A 919 44.50 -42.33 -33.65
N ALA A 920 43.49 -43.05 -34.16
CA ALA A 920 42.11 -42.55 -34.20
C ALA A 920 41.51 -42.35 -32.79
N LEU A 921 41.70 -43.32 -31.89
CA LEU A 921 41.27 -43.21 -30.48
C LEU A 921 42.00 -42.10 -29.74
N LYS A 922 43.31 -42.00 -29.94
CA LYS A 922 44.16 -40.97 -29.34
C LYS A 922 43.71 -39.58 -29.76
N ARG A 923 43.48 -39.37 -31.06
CA ARG A 923 43.00 -38.10 -31.62
C ARG A 923 41.62 -37.71 -31.09
N SER A 924 40.68 -38.66 -30.99
CA SER A 924 39.33 -38.37 -30.49
C SER A 924 39.32 -38.06 -28.98
N LEU A 925 40.01 -38.85 -28.16
CA LEU A 925 39.97 -38.72 -26.69
C LEU A 925 40.87 -37.60 -26.15
N LEU A 926 42.01 -37.31 -26.76
CA LEU A 926 42.92 -36.26 -26.30
C LEU A 926 42.74 -34.93 -27.05
N GLY A 927 42.10 -34.94 -28.22
CA GLY A 927 42.12 -33.81 -29.15
C GLY A 927 43.49 -33.69 -29.84
N SER A 928 43.54 -32.98 -30.97
CA SER A 928 44.81 -32.62 -31.63
C SER A 928 45.60 -31.59 -30.82
#